data_AF-A0A3N2QBK3-F1
#
_entry.id   AF-A0A3N2QBK3-F1
#
_cell.length_a   1.000
_cell.length_b   1.000
_cell.length_c   1.000
_cell.angle_alpha   90.00
_cell.angle_beta   90.00
_cell.angle_gamma   90.00
#
_symmetry.space_group_name_H-M   'P 1'
#
loop_
_entity.id
_entity.type
_entity.pdbx_description
1 polymer ?
#
loop_
_entity_poly.entity_id
_entity_poly.type
_entity_poly.pdbx_seq_one_letter_code
_entity_poly.pdbx_strand_id
1 'polypeptide(L)'
;MSRYTFFRYLKLQYFFIAFIWHAGQSTAQAQEKKKNTPAESNQKSLQNKATTSNLETSEYSINEQHIEYVHTIFKRMEEMRGKPTCPPSTDPDYVGIHFITMLCNSRGANANSKTKLHNNFIKTIRENQDGIAVLAYLFKDKKSPLRTFFQSTLYRSGKQAATNLLALAKELYTIQRNESNSVNETSSITFVKTSKLEALRKNQHAIASRNISSILANSGAQSVDQFKALFDLFFEEDAVGDYILSAKLKVFLDNNVAFECISSILNGSGKSAAKAFEDLFEALFEKENGEENGAYVPSKRLKAFNDHGVKLANVSSILHSAGNSAAKAFEELFDTLFEKENREKNGAYVPGKRLKAFNDHGVKLANISSILGGAGNSAAKAFKELFNALFEKENREKNGAYAPGKRLKAFNDHGIKLANISSILSGSGRSATKAFEELFAKLFEWKDGAYVPTAELKVFKENGVKLANISNILSGSGSSAAKAFEELFAKLFEWKDGAYVPTAELKAFKENGVRIINISNILSSSGRSAAKAFGTLFKLFFTLEGNRYVKTNNLTNLEKKDIHLVQLITLLSGAATQIEERFNNVYKLLTDPTLQANLQNAFALYDKAQQGIEATVEKDELLMGQQAKAIIEKFLAQPATLTKGKLYYWDSNNETPTYKLSPYHYQKEFKEFYENVYKKDKKYYRSDLLKVRGITKLDSGPEALVGQEGVFATKPILPNTILGIYTGILLSLDEDERKISLDLQSEIECLQKQRCGGFNKLDSYAFNIDLGSDVLCLSGYCRGNALLKINASTTHGLLNQETRLANVSVSQVRYNNGVPFIVFYTDKLIEKDAQLLFDYGRDYWEENKSNYCDLATHDAPIYSQYMDLNKKPLALPFIKFLKYNYRDVYKKLIQTSDNIFEVHDNVLTDADRVVTAITIDNSGLNSSVTEPIPKVKKGKKGKKRKLNETVANPAAKQNKKDVESKQKDKGNVGVRQEQVFLKYPFSGVA
;
A
#
# COMPACT_ATOMS: atom_id res chain seq x y z
N MET A 1 20.03 -54.15 6.25
CA MET A 1 21.49 -53.90 6.30
C MET A 1 22.05 -54.02 4.88
N SER A 2 22.96 -53.21 4.34
CA SER A 2 23.19 -51.76 4.36
C SER A 2 23.74 -51.43 2.96
N ARG A 3 22.95 -50.72 2.14
CA ARG A 3 23.43 -50.05 0.91
C ARG A 3 23.96 -48.63 1.18
N TYR A 4 24.19 -48.29 2.47
CA TYR A 4 24.53 -46.94 2.92
C TYR A 4 26.05 -46.68 3.06
N THR A 5 26.88 -47.70 2.88
CA THR A 5 28.33 -47.59 3.14
C THR A 5 29.17 -47.24 1.90
N PHE A 6 28.66 -47.47 0.68
CA PHE A 6 29.44 -47.29 -0.55
C PHE A 6 29.53 -45.83 -1.02
N PHE A 7 28.57 -44.97 -0.66
CA PHE A 7 28.57 -43.56 -1.07
C PHE A 7 29.44 -42.64 -0.19
N ARG A 8 29.99 -43.12 0.93
CA ARG A 8 30.86 -42.32 1.80
C ARG A 8 32.33 -42.34 1.38
N TYR A 9 32.80 -43.38 0.67
CA TYR A 9 34.20 -43.47 0.25
C TYR A 9 34.54 -42.65 -1.01
N LEU A 10 33.58 -42.45 -1.92
CA LEU A 10 33.82 -41.71 -3.16
C LEU A 10 33.97 -40.19 -2.97
N LYS A 11 33.47 -39.64 -1.85
CA LYS A 11 33.63 -38.21 -1.52
C LYS A 11 34.96 -37.86 -0.84
N LEU A 12 35.69 -38.85 -0.33
CA LEU A 12 37.00 -38.62 0.30
C LEU A 12 38.16 -38.57 -0.71
N GLN A 13 38.07 -39.31 -1.82
CA GLN A 13 39.12 -39.33 -2.85
C GLN A 13 39.17 -38.06 -3.72
N TYR A 14 38.03 -37.41 -3.98
CA TYR A 14 38.01 -36.12 -4.69
C TYR A 14 38.58 -34.96 -3.87
N PHE A 15 38.58 -35.08 -2.54
CA PHE A 15 39.14 -34.06 -1.65
C PHE A 15 40.67 -34.15 -1.53
N PHE A 16 41.25 -35.34 -1.74
CA PHE A 16 42.70 -35.55 -1.66
C PHE A 16 43.45 -35.15 -2.95
N ILE A 17 42.82 -35.28 -4.13
CA ILE A 17 43.43 -34.91 -5.42
C ILE A 17 43.45 -33.38 -5.62
N ALA A 18 42.43 -32.66 -5.13
CA ALA A 18 42.41 -31.20 -5.20
C ALA A 18 43.36 -30.51 -4.19
N PHE A 19 43.76 -31.21 -3.11
CA PHE A 19 44.64 -30.65 -2.08
C PHE A 19 46.13 -30.78 -2.43
N ILE A 20 46.51 -31.74 -3.27
CA ILE A 20 47.90 -31.93 -3.72
C ILE A 20 48.27 -30.99 -4.90
N TRP A 21 47.29 -30.46 -5.64
CA TRP A 21 47.57 -29.57 -6.79
C TRP A 21 47.82 -28.10 -6.41
N HIS A 22 47.43 -27.65 -5.21
CA HIS A 22 47.51 -26.21 -4.83
C HIS A 22 48.51 -25.87 -3.71
N ALA A 23 49.28 -26.82 -3.21
CA ALA A 23 50.29 -26.61 -2.17
C ALA A 23 51.72 -26.94 -2.65
N GLY A 24 52.09 -26.39 -3.81
CA GLY A 24 53.43 -26.55 -4.35
C GLY A 24 53.78 -25.42 -5.31
N GLN A 25 54.14 -24.26 -4.76
CA GLN A 25 55.25 -23.42 -5.24
C GLN A 25 55.36 -22.16 -4.38
N SER A 26 56.43 -22.12 -3.58
CA SER A 26 56.94 -20.92 -2.93
C SER A 26 58.36 -20.68 -3.47
N THR A 27 58.62 -19.41 -3.78
CA THR A 27 59.91 -18.70 -3.71
C THR A 27 61.13 -19.25 -4.47
N ALA A 28 61.56 -18.51 -5.49
CA ALA A 28 62.81 -17.73 -5.48
C ALA A 28 63.09 -17.14 -6.87
N GLN A 29 63.26 -15.82 -6.96
CA GLN A 29 64.49 -15.16 -7.44
C GLN A 29 64.21 -13.68 -7.76
N ALA A 30 64.92 -12.84 -7.03
CA ALA A 30 65.13 -11.43 -7.34
C ALA A 30 66.14 -11.32 -8.49
N GLN A 31 65.94 -10.37 -9.40
CA GLN A 31 67.04 -9.59 -9.97
C GLN A 31 66.57 -8.26 -10.58
N GLU A 32 67.25 -7.22 -10.11
CA GLU A 32 67.50 -5.88 -10.63
C GLU A 32 66.82 -5.41 -11.93
N LYS A 33 66.25 -4.20 -11.86
CA LYS A 33 66.59 -3.15 -12.84
C LYS A 33 66.41 -1.74 -12.27
N LYS A 34 67.55 -1.08 -12.12
CA LYS A 34 67.75 0.35 -11.88
C LYS A 34 66.98 1.22 -12.88
N LYS A 35 66.36 2.31 -12.42
CA LYS A 35 66.45 3.64 -13.08
C LYS A 35 65.89 4.78 -12.19
N ASN A 36 66.84 5.60 -11.74
CA ASN A 36 66.85 7.07 -11.67
C ASN A 36 65.71 7.83 -10.98
N THR A 37 66.00 8.23 -9.74
CA THR A 37 65.59 9.50 -9.13
C THR A 37 66.30 10.69 -9.81
N PRO A 38 65.66 11.86 -9.88
CA PRO A 38 66.35 13.09 -9.48
C PRO A 38 65.64 13.75 -8.29
N ALA A 39 66.48 14.44 -7.52
CA ALA A 39 66.26 14.93 -6.18
C ALA A 39 65.27 16.10 -6.05
N GLU A 40 64.66 16.14 -4.86
CA GLU A 40 64.43 17.29 -3.97
C GLU A 40 64.27 18.69 -4.58
N SER A 41 63.12 19.31 -4.33
CA SER A 41 62.98 20.36 -3.29
C SER A 41 61.63 21.06 -3.42
N ASN A 42 61.14 21.63 -2.30
CA ASN A 42 59.94 22.44 -2.13
C ASN A 42 58.65 21.71 -1.74
N GLN A 43 58.63 21.19 -0.51
CA GLN A 43 57.40 21.03 0.27
C GLN A 43 57.57 21.74 1.62
N LYS A 44 57.36 23.07 1.62
CA LYS A 44 57.19 23.89 2.84
C LYS A 44 56.39 25.15 2.54
N SER A 45 55.12 24.99 2.17
CA SER A 45 54.05 25.97 2.42
C SER A 45 52.74 25.50 1.76
N LEU A 46 51.96 24.68 2.45
CA LEU A 46 50.51 24.50 2.21
C LEU A 46 49.91 23.70 3.38
N GLN A 47 50.15 24.18 4.59
CA GLN A 47 49.22 23.99 5.71
C GLN A 47 48.52 25.33 5.90
N ASN A 48 47.23 25.35 5.59
CA ASN A 48 46.19 26.31 5.99
C ASN A 48 45.22 26.59 4.84
N LYS A 49 44.36 25.59 4.57
CA LYS A 49 43.03 25.85 4.04
C LYS A 49 42.06 24.76 4.52
N ALA A 50 41.90 24.69 5.84
CA ALA A 50 40.75 24.05 6.44
C ALA A 50 39.62 25.09 6.43
N THR A 51 38.77 25.03 5.41
CA THR A 51 37.50 25.78 5.42
C THR A 51 36.58 25.04 6.38
N THR A 52 36.36 25.62 7.56
CA THR A 52 35.36 25.17 8.53
C THR A 52 33.97 25.35 7.91
N SER A 53 33.48 24.33 7.21
CA SER A 53 32.06 24.19 6.95
C SER A 53 31.39 23.80 8.26
N ASN A 54 30.62 24.72 8.84
CA ASN A 54 29.73 24.46 9.97
C ASN A 54 28.63 23.48 9.53
N LEU A 55 28.94 22.18 9.49
CA LEU A 55 27.91 21.15 9.56
C LEU A 55 27.46 21.09 11.02
N GLU A 56 26.19 21.35 11.29
CA GLU A 56 25.55 21.02 12.56
C GLU A 56 25.62 19.49 12.75
N THR A 57 26.71 19.00 13.35
CA THR A 57 26.86 17.60 13.70
C THR A 57 25.99 17.34 14.91
N SER A 58 24.88 16.63 14.70
CA SER A 58 24.09 16.04 15.78
C SER A 58 24.96 14.99 16.49
N GLU A 59 25.78 15.44 17.45
CA GLU A 59 26.70 14.60 18.20
C GLU A 59 25.92 13.74 19.20
N TYR A 60 26.13 12.42 19.14
CA TYR A 60 25.63 11.53 20.17
C TYR A 60 26.77 11.28 21.17
N SER A 61 26.64 11.87 22.35
CA SER A 61 27.54 11.59 23.47
C SER A 61 27.08 10.38 24.27
N ILE A 62 28.06 9.56 24.65
CA ILE A 62 27.93 8.44 25.58
C ILE A 62 28.73 8.80 26.82
N ASN A 63 28.06 8.77 27.97
CA ASN A 63 28.68 8.96 29.27
C ASN A 63 28.95 7.61 29.95
N GLU A 64 29.62 7.65 31.09
CA GLU A 64 30.04 6.49 31.86
C GLU A 64 28.87 5.58 32.29
N GLN A 65 27.68 6.13 32.57
CA GLN A 65 26.50 5.36 32.94
C GLN A 65 26.04 4.39 31.83
N HIS A 66 26.15 4.81 30.57
CA HIS A 66 25.80 3.93 29.45
C HIS A 66 26.84 2.81 29.26
N ILE A 67 28.11 3.10 29.54
CA ILE A 67 29.20 2.11 29.54
C ILE A 67 28.99 1.10 30.67
N GLU A 68 28.67 1.58 31.87
CA GLU A 68 28.34 0.76 33.03
C GLU A 68 27.14 -0.15 32.77
N TYR A 69 26.13 0.34 32.03
CA TYR A 69 25.00 -0.50 31.60
C TYR A 69 25.43 -1.70 30.74
N VAL A 70 26.39 -1.51 29.82
CA VAL A 70 26.95 -2.63 29.03
C VAL A 70 27.71 -3.61 29.91
N HIS A 71 28.49 -3.13 30.89
CA HIS A 71 29.17 -4.00 31.86
C HIS A 71 28.19 -4.80 32.71
N THR A 72 27.09 -4.19 33.14
CA THR A 72 25.98 -4.85 33.85
C THR A 72 25.40 -6.00 33.01
N ILE A 73 25.13 -5.76 31.72
CA ILE A 73 24.67 -6.80 30.79
C ILE A 73 25.70 -7.94 30.68
N PHE A 74 26.99 -7.63 30.52
CA PHE A 74 28.02 -8.66 30.43
C PHE A 74 28.14 -9.49 31.71
N LYS A 75 28.15 -8.85 32.88
CA LYS A 75 28.16 -9.54 34.18
C LYS A 75 26.95 -10.47 34.29
N ARG A 76 25.77 -9.99 33.90
CA ARG A 76 24.54 -10.80 33.91
C ARG A 76 24.62 -12.00 32.97
N MET A 77 25.18 -11.84 31.77
CA MET A 77 25.42 -12.94 30.84
C MET A 77 26.38 -14.00 31.40
N GLU A 78 27.39 -13.59 32.17
CA GLU A 78 28.31 -14.50 32.86
C GLU A 78 27.65 -15.22 34.05
N GLU A 79 26.80 -14.54 34.81
CA GLU A 79 26.03 -15.13 35.93
C GLU A 79 25.01 -16.18 35.47
N MET A 80 24.50 -16.06 34.24
CA MET A 80 23.60 -17.04 33.64
C MET A 80 24.33 -18.31 33.15
N ARG A 81 25.66 -18.36 33.23
CA ARG A 81 26.46 -19.51 32.78
C ARG A 81 26.06 -20.76 33.58
N GLY A 82 25.63 -21.81 32.87
CA GLY A 82 25.23 -23.09 33.46
C GLY A 82 23.75 -23.22 33.84
N LYS A 83 22.94 -22.16 33.67
CA LYS A 83 21.48 -22.22 33.88
C LYS A 83 20.77 -22.52 32.54
N PRO A 84 19.89 -23.54 32.44
CA PRO A 84 19.30 -23.95 31.16
C PRO A 84 18.26 -22.99 30.55
N THR A 85 17.92 -21.87 31.20
CA THR A 85 16.74 -21.08 30.83
C THR A 85 17.10 -19.65 30.42
N CYS A 86 16.52 -19.20 29.31
CA CYS A 86 16.54 -17.78 28.94
C CYS A 86 15.87 -16.95 30.04
N PRO A 87 16.37 -15.74 30.34
CA PRO A 87 15.71 -14.85 31.29
C PRO A 87 14.28 -14.52 30.81
N PRO A 88 13.33 -14.31 31.74
CA PRO A 88 11.97 -13.89 31.39
C PRO A 88 11.97 -12.56 30.63
N SER A 89 11.01 -12.35 29.74
CA SER A 89 10.91 -11.12 28.93
C SER A 89 10.68 -9.84 29.75
N THR A 90 10.39 -9.97 31.04
CA THR A 90 10.21 -8.89 32.01
C THR A 90 11.53 -8.42 32.64
N ASP A 91 12.65 -9.11 32.41
CA ASP A 91 13.97 -8.66 32.86
C ASP A 91 14.36 -7.38 32.09
N PRO A 92 14.66 -6.25 32.77
CA PRO A 92 15.02 -4.99 32.11
C PRO A 92 16.23 -5.11 31.18
N ASP A 93 17.10 -6.11 31.39
CA ASP A 93 18.29 -6.38 30.59
C ASP A 93 18.06 -7.42 29.48
N TYR A 94 16.87 -8.02 29.43
CA TYR A 94 16.50 -9.03 28.42
C TYR A 94 16.80 -8.56 26.99
N VAL A 95 16.51 -7.30 26.70
CA VAL A 95 16.68 -6.70 25.37
C VAL A 95 18.16 -6.63 24.96
N GLY A 96 19.07 -6.32 25.89
CA GLY A 96 20.50 -6.27 25.62
C GLY A 96 21.11 -7.67 25.50
N ILE A 97 20.75 -8.56 26.42
CA ILE A 97 21.16 -9.99 26.42
C ILE A 97 20.72 -10.67 25.13
N HIS A 98 19.46 -10.46 24.72
CA HIS A 98 18.89 -11.04 23.50
C HIS A 98 19.64 -10.56 22.26
N PHE A 99 19.93 -9.25 22.17
CA PHE A 99 20.68 -8.69 21.07
C PHE A 99 22.09 -9.28 20.94
N ILE A 100 22.87 -9.35 22.02
CA ILE A 100 24.22 -9.96 22.00
C ILE A 100 24.14 -11.45 21.63
N THR A 101 23.17 -12.16 22.21
CA THR A 101 22.92 -13.58 21.89
C THR A 101 22.61 -13.77 20.41
N MET A 102 21.84 -12.86 19.81
CA MET A 102 21.54 -12.87 18.39
C MET A 102 22.77 -12.64 17.51
N LEU A 103 23.64 -11.68 17.85
CA LEU A 103 24.89 -11.42 17.13
C LEU A 103 25.80 -12.66 17.13
N CYS A 104 25.84 -13.37 18.25
CA CYS A 104 26.73 -14.53 18.43
C CYS A 104 26.13 -15.86 17.91
N ASN A 105 24.87 -15.87 17.46
CA ASN A 105 24.20 -17.10 17.03
C ASN A 105 24.79 -17.62 15.71
N SER A 106 25.57 -18.72 15.75
CA SER A 106 25.93 -19.48 14.56
C SER A 106 24.99 -20.67 14.34
N ARG A 107 24.50 -20.88 13.11
CA ARG A 107 23.73 -22.09 12.75
C ARG A 107 24.59 -23.34 13.02
N GLY A 108 24.02 -24.33 13.71
CA GLY A 108 24.67 -25.62 13.97
C GLY A 108 25.58 -25.68 15.21
N ALA A 109 25.74 -24.58 15.94
CA ALA A 109 26.45 -24.60 17.22
C ALA A 109 25.63 -25.32 18.30
N ASN A 110 26.22 -26.34 18.93
CA ASN A 110 25.69 -26.94 20.16
C ASN A 110 25.76 -25.93 21.33
N ALA A 111 25.05 -26.19 22.42
CA ALA A 111 24.97 -25.28 23.58
C ALA A 111 26.37 -24.84 24.08
N ASN A 112 27.31 -25.77 24.19
CA ASN A 112 28.68 -25.50 24.64
C ASN A 112 29.43 -24.54 23.70
N SER A 113 29.26 -24.70 22.38
CA SER A 113 29.87 -23.82 21.39
C SER A 113 29.25 -22.43 21.37
N LYS A 114 27.93 -22.29 21.62
CA LYS A 114 27.28 -20.98 21.77
C LYS A 114 27.83 -20.22 22.98
N THR A 115 27.94 -20.90 24.12
CA THR A 115 28.55 -20.32 25.32
C THR A 115 29.99 -19.87 25.06
N LYS A 116 30.79 -20.68 24.36
CA LYS A 116 32.16 -20.30 23.97
C LYS A 116 32.19 -19.07 23.04
N LEU A 117 31.26 -18.97 22.09
CA LEU A 117 31.12 -17.81 21.21
C LEU A 117 30.75 -16.54 21.98
N HIS A 118 29.80 -16.64 22.92
CA HIS A 118 29.41 -15.51 23.77
C HIS A 118 30.59 -15.02 24.60
N ASN A 119 31.33 -15.93 25.24
CA ASN A 119 32.48 -15.56 26.06
C ASN A 119 33.58 -14.91 25.22
N ASN A 120 33.84 -15.44 24.02
CA ASN A 120 34.82 -14.83 23.12
C ASN A 120 34.37 -13.44 22.68
N PHE A 121 33.09 -13.25 22.37
CA PHE A 121 32.53 -11.94 22.04
C PHE A 121 32.70 -10.95 23.20
N ILE A 122 32.25 -11.33 24.41
CA ILE A 122 32.36 -10.50 25.62
C ILE A 122 33.82 -10.16 25.90
N LYS A 123 34.72 -11.15 25.83
CA LYS A 123 36.16 -10.94 26.02
C LYS A 123 36.71 -9.93 25.00
N THR A 124 36.44 -10.14 23.72
CA THR A 124 36.93 -9.27 22.64
C THR A 124 36.41 -7.84 22.78
N ILE A 125 35.14 -7.67 23.16
CA ILE A 125 34.56 -6.34 23.37
C ILE A 125 35.10 -5.70 24.64
N ARG A 126 35.30 -6.43 25.74
CA ARG A 126 35.91 -5.89 26.96
C ARG A 126 37.34 -5.41 26.76
N GLU A 127 38.10 -6.12 25.94
CA GLU A 127 39.46 -5.75 25.56
C GLU A 127 39.50 -4.55 24.59
N ASN A 128 38.34 -4.08 24.11
CA ASN A 128 38.23 -2.98 23.16
C ASN A 128 37.20 -1.93 23.62
N GLN A 129 37.68 -0.85 24.22
CA GLN A 129 36.83 0.24 24.73
C GLN A 129 35.88 0.84 23.68
N ASP A 130 36.27 0.90 22.41
CA ASP A 130 35.39 1.37 21.33
C ASP A 130 34.22 0.40 21.10
N GLY A 131 34.47 -0.91 21.22
CA GLY A 131 33.43 -1.94 21.15
C GLY A 131 32.37 -1.79 22.25
N ILE A 132 32.80 -1.42 23.47
CA ILE A 132 31.86 -1.14 24.58
C ILE A 132 31.05 0.11 24.26
N ALA A 133 31.69 1.17 23.78
CA ALA A 133 31.02 2.41 23.40
C ALA A 133 29.98 2.18 22.29
N VAL A 134 30.30 1.37 21.28
CA VAL A 134 29.36 0.99 20.21
C VAL A 134 28.15 0.24 20.76
N LEU A 135 28.34 -0.70 21.69
CA LEU A 135 27.20 -1.38 22.32
C LEU A 135 26.36 -0.43 23.18
N ALA A 136 27.02 0.46 23.93
CA ALA A 136 26.35 1.48 24.73
C ALA A 136 25.47 2.38 23.83
N TYR A 137 25.98 2.76 22.66
CA TYR A 137 25.23 3.51 21.65
C TYR A 137 23.97 2.75 21.20
N LEU A 138 24.16 1.50 20.79
CA LEU A 138 23.10 0.65 20.26
C LEU A 138 22.04 0.30 21.31
N PHE A 139 22.38 0.30 22.61
CA PHE A 139 21.45 0.08 23.70
C PHE A 139 20.69 1.34 24.14
N LYS A 140 21.30 2.52 23.99
CA LYS A 140 20.66 3.81 24.27
C LYS A 140 19.42 4.02 23.39
N ASP A 141 19.52 3.74 22.09
CA ASP A 141 18.40 3.85 21.15
C ASP A 141 17.77 2.49 20.84
N LYS A 142 16.85 2.06 21.71
CA LYS A 142 16.17 0.76 21.62
C LYS A 142 15.39 0.55 20.32
N LYS A 143 14.96 1.63 19.64
CA LYS A 143 14.14 1.59 18.41
C LYS A 143 14.90 2.06 17.17
N SER A 144 16.22 2.26 17.27
CA SER A 144 17.03 2.73 16.15
C SER A 144 16.94 1.77 14.95
N PRO A 145 16.64 2.26 13.73
CA PRO A 145 16.79 1.47 12.50
C PRO A 145 18.19 0.87 12.38
N LEU A 146 19.18 1.56 12.94
CA LEU A 146 20.57 1.13 12.96
C LEU A 146 20.78 -0.12 13.81
N ARG A 147 20.13 -0.22 14.97
CA ARG A 147 20.20 -1.42 15.80
C ARG A 147 19.68 -2.64 15.05
N THR A 148 18.56 -2.51 14.37
CA THR A 148 18.02 -3.56 13.48
C THR A 148 18.98 -3.87 12.32
N PHE A 149 19.64 -2.85 11.77
CA PHE A 149 20.63 -3.02 10.72
C PHE A 149 21.82 -3.88 11.19
N PHE A 150 22.47 -3.51 12.29
CA PHE A 150 23.57 -4.28 12.88
C PHE A 150 23.13 -5.70 13.25
N GLN A 151 21.95 -5.85 13.84
CA GLN A 151 21.39 -7.16 14.21
C GLN A 151 21.28 -8.10 13.01
N SER A 152 20.73 -7.62 11.90
CA SER A 152 20.52 -8.42 10.70
C SER A 152 21.80 -8.66 9.91
N THR A 153 22.68 -7.65 9.82
CA THR A 153 23.94 -7.72 9.07
C THR A 153 24.96 -8.64 9.74
N LEU A 154 25.06 -8.59 11.06
CA LEU A 154 26.01 -9.39 11.85
C LEU A 154 25.42 -10.75 12.27
N TYR A 155 24.16 -11.01 11.89
CA TYR A 155 23.53 -12.29 12.15
C TYR A 155 24.37 -13.42 11.53
N ARG A 156 24.86 -14.33 12.38
CA ARG A 156 25.73 -15.48 12.04
C ARG A 156 27.21 -15.15 11.78
N SER A 157 27.72 -14.02 12.24
CA SER A 157 29.17 -13.75 12.23
C SER A 157 29.96 -14.67 13.16
N GLY A 158 29.29 -15.34 14.12
CA GLY A 158 29.91 -16.35 14.97
C GLY A 158 31.12 -15.79 15.72
N LYS A 159 32.31 -16.38 15.55
CA LYS A 159 33.55 -15.93 16.22
C LYS A 159 33.97 -14.51 15.82
N GLN A 160 33.58 -14.05 14.63
CA GLN A 160 33.93 -12.73 14.11
C GLN A 160 32.90 -11.66 14.44
N ALA A 161 31.83 -11.97 15.18
CA ALA A 161 30.77 -11.01 15.48
C ALA A 161 31.28 -9.73 16.16
N ALA A 162 32.22 -9.84 17.11
CA ALA A 162 32.81 -8.68 17.77
C ALA A 162 33.68 -7.84 16.81
N THR A 163 34.53 -8.49 16.03
CA THR A 163 35.38 -7.83 15.02
C THR A 163 34.54 -7.12 13.97
N ASN A 164 33.49 -7.76 13.47
CA ASN A 164 32.63 -7.20 12.43
C ASN A 164 31.73 -6.09 12.97
N LEU A 165 31.27 -6.19 14.23
CA LEU A 165 30.58 -5.09 14.91
C LEU A 165 31.44 -3.84 14.94
N LEU A 166 32.68 -3.97 15.40
CA LEU A 166 33.59 -2.84 15.50
C LEU A 166 33.96 -2.28 14.13
N ALA A 167 34.28 -3.14 13.17
CA ALA A 167 34.66 -2.71 11.83
C ALA A 167 33.49 -2.02 11.10
N LEU A 168 32.26 -2.55 11.21
CA LEU A 168 31.08 -1.91 10.65
C LEU A 168 30.75 -0.58 11.34
N ALA A 169 30.94 -0.49 12.65
CA ALA A 169 30.77 0.77 13.38
C ALA A 169 31.77 1.83 12.92
N LYS A 170 33.03 1.44 12.66
CA LYS A 170 34.06 2.35 12.14
C LYS A 170 33.79 2.84 10.72
N GLU A 171 33.03 2.09 9.92
CA GLU A 171 32.57 2.60 8.61
C GLU A 171 31.48 3.67 8.73
N LEU A 172 30.66 3.62 9.79
CA LEU A 172 29.48 4.46 9.97
C LEU A 172 29.70 5.63 10.93
N TYR A 173 30.71 5.52 11.81
CA TYR A 173 31.04 6.54 12.80
C TYR A 173 32.55 6.70 12.96
N THR A 174 32.95 7.95 13.15
CA THR A 174 34.21 8.31 13.79
C THR A 174 33.99 8.39 15.30
N ILE A 175 34.71 7.57 16.06
CA ILE A 175 34.64 7.54 17.51
C ILE A 175 35.69 8.50 18.05
N GLN A 176 35.26 9.61 18.64
CA GLN A 176 36.13 10.61 19.25
C GLN A 176 36.05 10.49 20.77
N ARG A 177 37.21 10.55 21.43
CA ARG A 177 37.30 10.53 22.89
C ARG A 177 37.62 11.93 23.36
N ASN A 178 36.76 12.48 24.18
CA ASN A 178 36.95 13.77 24.79
C ASN A 178 37.50 13.55 26.19
N GLU A 179 38.81 13.75 26.32
CA GLU A 179 39.46 13.82 27.63
C GLU A 179 39.13 15.19 28.23
N SER A 180 38.41 15.21 29.36
CA SER A 180 38.22 16.46 30.08
C SER A 180 39.47 16.75 30.91
N ASN A 181 39.95 17.99 30.82
CA ASN A 181 41.01 18.50 31.67
C ASN A 181 40.51 18.86 33.09
N SER A 182 39.20 18.76 33.33
CA SER A 182 38.60 19.00 34.65
C SER A 182 38.61 17.72 35.47
N VAL A 183 39.16 17.79 36.68
CA VAL A 183 39.22 16.68 37.67
C VAL A 183 37.82 16.14 38.03
N ASN A 184 36.76 16.89 37.71
CA ASN A 184 35.37 16.53 38.02
C ASN A 184 34.50 16.17 36.80
N GLU A 185 35.03 16.21 35.58
CA GLU A 185 34.27 15.87 34.37
C GLU A 185 34.61 14.46 33.89
N THR A 186 33.58 13.65 33.70
CA THR A 186 33.72 12.29 33.19
C THR A 186 34.13 12.31 31.72
N SER A 187 35.13 11.49 31.35
CA SER A 187 35.51 11.28 29.96
C SER A 187 34.27 10.91 29.14
N SER A 188 34.02 11.63 28.04
CA SER A 188 32.88 11.33 27.16
C SER A 188 33.36 10.79 25.83
N ILE A 189 32.56 9.89 25.24
CA ILE A 189 32.81 9.36 23.90
C ILE A 189 31.74 9.94 22.98
N THR A 190 32.19 10.65 21.95
CA THR A 190 31.33 11.24 20.93
C THR A 190 31.35 10.38 19.67
N PHE A 191 30.17 10.05 19.17
CA PHE A 191 29.98 9.39 17.88
C PHE A 191 29.68 10.44 16.83
N VAL A 192 30.69 10.74 16.01
CA VAL A 192 30.55 11.62 14.84
C VAL A 192 30.15 10.75 13.65
N LYS A 193 29.05 11.08 12.98
CA LYS A 193 28.56 10.33 11.81
C LYS A 193 29.57 10.46 10.67
N THR A 194 29.88 9.36 9.98
CA THR A 194 30.66 9.44 8.73
C THR A 194 29.79 9.93 7.57
N SER A 195 30.42 10.41 6.50
CA SER A 195 29.73 10.74 5.25
C SER A 195 28.92 9.56 4.71
N LYS A 196 29.38 8.31 4.90
CA LYS A 196 28.64 7.09 4.54
C LYS A 196 27.31 6.96 5.26
N LEU A 197 27.28 7.19 6.57
CA LEU A 197 26.03 7.11 7.35
C LEU A 197 25.08 8.24 6.98
N GLU A 198 25.60 9.46 6.78
CA GLU A 198 24.75 10.58 6.37
C GLU A 198 24.16 10.36 4.97
N ALA A 199 24.90 9.73 4.06
CA ALA A 199 24.38 9.32 2.75
C ALA A 199 23.24 8.30 2.85
N LEU A 200 23.36 7.29 3.71
CA LEU A 200 22.27 6.34 3.99
C LEU A 200 21.05 7.05 4.57
N ARG A 201 21.24 8.08 5.41
CA ARG A 201 20.16 8.86 6.02
C ARG A 201 19.47 9.77 5.01
N LYS A 202 20.23 10.55 4.25
CA LYS A 202 19.74 11.44 3.17
C LYS A 202 18.92 10.64 2.15
N ASN A 203 19.33 9.41 1.85
CA ASN A 203 18.71 8.54 0.85
C ASN A 203 17.81 7.44 1.42
N GLN A 204 17.36 7.54 2.69
CA GLN A 204 16.57 6.48 3.35
C GLN A 204 15.24 6.16 2.65
N HIS A 205 14.69 7.13 1.91
CA HIS A 205 13.46 6.97 1.13
C HIS A 205 13.68 6.14 -0.14
N ALA A 206 14.90 6.17 -0.70
CA ALA A 206 15.30 5.36 -1.84
C ALA A 206 15.86 3.99 -1.39
N ILE A 207 16.68 3.96 -0.34
CA ILE A 207 17.29 2.75 0.22
C ILE A 207 17.11 2.72 1.74
N ALA A 208 16.07 2.01 2.21
CA ALA A 208 15.94 1.75 3.63
C ALA A 208 17.05 0.80 4.12
N SER A 209 17.65 1.07 5.30
CA SER A 209 18.72 0.21 5.85
C SER A 209 18.29 -1.26 6.02
N ARG A 210 17.01 -1.51 6.28
CA ARG A 210 16.44 -2.87 6.34
C ARG A 210 16.63 -3.66 5.02
N ASN A 211 16.61 -2.96 3.88
CA ASN A 211 16.77 -3.54 2.55
C ASN A 211 18.23 -3.98 2.35
N ILE A 212 19.20 -3.16 2.76
CA ILE A 212 20.62 -3.53 2.74
C ILE A 212 20.88 -4.73 3.66
N SER A 213 20.32 -4.69 4.88
CA SER A 213 20.42 -5.81 5.82
C SER A 213 19.84 -7.11 5.29
N SER A 214 18.73 -7.09 4.55
CA SER A 214 18.18 -8.32 3.97
C SER A 214 19.10 -8.90 2.90
N ILE A 215 19.77 -8.06 2.11
CA ILE A 215 20.75 -8.52 1.11
C ILE A 215 21.97 -9.12 1.82
N LEU A 216 22.47 -8.46 2.86
CA LEU A 216 23.62 -8.90 3.66
C LEU A 216 23.30 -10.07 4.58
N ALA A 217 22.03 -10.48 4.70
CA ALA A 217 21.66 -11.62 5.53
C ALA A 217 22.46 -12.86 5.12
N ASN A 218 23.07 -13.54 6.09
CA ASN A 218 23.96 -14.69 5.90
C ASN A 218 25.39 -14.38 5.37
N SER A 219 25.82 -13.12 5.32
CA SER A 219 27.21 -12.75 5.02
C SER A 219 28.19 -13.20 6.11
N GLY A 220 27.73 -13.24 7.36
CA GLY A 220 28.48 -13.79 8.50
C GLY A 220 29.82 -13.08 8.68
N ALA A 221 30.90 -13.83 8.46
CA ALA A 221 32.28 -13.35 8.51
C ALA A 221 32.56 -12.19 7.54
N GLN A 222 31.95 -12.22 6.35
CA GLN A 222 32.19 -11.27 5.27
C GLN A 222 31.19 -10.09 5.27
N SER A 223 30.44 -9.90 6.36
CA SER A 223 29.41 -8.86 6.44
C SER A 223 29.94 -7.46 6.18
N VAL A 224 31.11 -7.14 6.71
CA VAL A 224 31.74 -5.82 6.55
C VAL A 224 32.24 -5.63 5.13
N ASP A 225 32.97 -6.59 4.58
CA ASP A 225 33.50 -6.51 3.21
C ASP A 225 32.36 -6.41 2.18
N GLN A 226 31.29 -7.20 2.38
CA GLN A 226 30.11 -7.15 1.52
C GLN A 226 29.30 -5.87 1.70
N PHE A 227 29.26 -5.30 2.91
CA PHE A 227 28.65 -3.98 3.12
C PHE A 227 29.42 -2.90 2.36
N LYS A 228 30.76 -2.87 2.47
CA LYS A 228 31.60 -1.91 1.74
C LYS A 228 31.39 -2.03 0.24
N ALA A 229 31.51 -3.23 -0.31
CA ALA A 229 31.32 -3.47 -1.73
C ALA A 229 29.91 -3.10 -2.22
N LEU A 230 28.85 -3.37 -1.44
CA LEU A 230 27.50 -2.88 -1.77
C LEU A 230 27.38 -1.37 -1.69
N PHE A 231 28.00 -0.75 -0.68
CA PHE A 231 27.97 0.69 -0.50
C PHE A 231 28.61 1.38 -1.71
N ASP A 232 29.77 0.90 -2.16
CA ASP A 232 30.47 1.40 -3.34
C ASP A 232 29.68 1.17 -4.65
N LEU A 233 28.75 0.21 -4.66
CA LEU A 233 27.81 0.00 -5.78
C LEU A 233 26.60 0.92 -5.72
N PHE A 234 26.20 1.39 -4.54
CA PHE A 234 25.01 2.23 -4.34
C PHE A 234 25.34 3.71 -4.34
N PHE A 235 26.57 4.05 -3.98
CA PHE A 235 27.02 5.42 -3.80
C PHE A 235 28.35 5.66 -4.50
N GLU A 236 28.51 6.87 -5.00
CA GLU A 236 29.76 7.39 -5.56
C GLU A 236 30.17 8.60 -4.73
N GLU A 237 31.48 8.74 -4.48
CA GLU A 237 32.03 9.90 -3.77
C GLU A 237 32.21 11.04 -4.77
N ASP A 238 31.64 12.21 -4.46
CA ASP A 238 31.76 13.41 -5.27
C ASP A 238 33.09 14.16 -4.99
N ALA A 239 33.31 15.26 -5.71
CA ALA A 239 34.54 16.03 -5.60
C ALA A 239 34.79 16.68 -4.22
N VAL A 240 33.76 16.78 -3.38
CA VAL A 240 33.86 17.34 -2.02
C VAL A 240 33.94 16.27 -0.93
N GLY A 241 33.94 14.98 -1.30
CA GLY A 241 33.99 13.85 -0.37
C GLY A 241 32.63 13.45 0.19
N ASP A 242 31.54 13.99 -0.37
CA ASP A 242 30.17 13.58 -0.06
C ASP A 242 29.75 12.41 -0.93
N TYR A 243 28.87 11.55 -0.41
CA TYR A 243 28.36 10.40 -1.16
C TYR A 243 27.01 10.71 -1.80
N ILE A 244 26.95 10.61 -3.13
CA ILE A 244 25.73 10.70 -3.94
C ILE A 244 25.32 9.32 -4.45
N LEU A 245 24.07 9.17 -4.92
CA LEU A 245 23.62 7.90 -5.53
C LEU A 245 24.46 7.58 -6.77
N SER A 246 24.91 6.33 -6.87
CA SER A 246 25.65 5.82 -8.01
C SER A 246 24.80 5.82 -9.29
N ALA A 247 25.45 5.79 -10.45
CA ALA A 247 24.76 5.67 -11.73
C ALA A 247 23.86 4.43 -11.79
N LYS A 248 24.34 3.28 -11.29
CA LYS A 248 23.56 2.02 -11.27
C LYS A 248 22.27 2.17 -10.47
N LEU A 249 22.33 2.85 -9.33
CA LEU A 249 21.16 3.00 -8.47
C LEU A 249 20.17 4.04 -8.99
N LYS A 250 20.65 5.17 -9.52
CA LYS A 250 19.81 6.17 -10.19
C LYS A 250 18.98 5.53 -11.31
N VAL A 251 19.61 4.68 -12.11
CA VAL A 251 18.94 3.94 -13.21
C VAL A 251 17.76 3.08 -12.72
N PHE A 252 17.86 2.45 -11.55
CA PHE A 252 16.70 1.75 -10.98
C PHE A 252 15.55 2.73 -10.68
N LEU A 253 15.86 3.87 -10.05
CA LEU A 253 14.87 4.88 -9.65
C LEU A 253 14.20 5.53 -10.87
N ASP A 254 14.99 5.92 -11.87
CA ASP A 254 14.53 6.56 -13.10
C ASP A 254 13.61 5.64 -13.91
N ASN A 255 13.78 4.33 -13.77
CA ASN A 255 12.94 3.31 -14.41
C ASN A 255 11.80 2.79 -13.51
N ASN A 256 11.45 3.52 -12.45
CA ASN A 256 10.38 3.18 -11.50
C ASN A 256 10.53 1.77 -10.86
N VAL A 257 11.77 1.29 -10.73
CA VAL A 257 12.08 0.04 -10.03
C VAL A 257 12.37 0.35 -8.57
N ALA A 258 11.38 0.12 -7.71
CA ALA A 258 11.53 0.31 -6.28
C ALA A 258 12.63 -0.60 -5.71
N PHE A 259 13.52 -0.05 -4.88
CA PHE A 259 14.65 -0.79 -4.30
C PHE A 259 14.19 -1.97 -3.43
N GLU A 260 12.99 -1.90 -2.82
CA GLU A 260 12.37 -3.03 -2.11
C GLU A 260 12.21 -4.27 -2.99
N CYS A 261 11.96 -4.10 -4.29
CA CYS A 261 11.87 -5.23 -5.22
C CYS A 261 13.24 -5.88 -5.39
N ILE A 262 14.29 -5.06 -5.51
CA ILE A 262 15.67 -5.53 -5.68
C ILE A 262 16.15 -6.23 -4.41
N SER A 263 15.97 -5.61 -3.25
CA SER A 263 16.36 -6.21 -1.98
C SER A 263 15.54 -7.46 -1.63
N SER A 264 14.29 -7.54 -2.07
CA SER A 264 13.46 -8.75 -1.94
C SER A 264 14.02 -9.91 -2.75
N ILE A 265 14.42 -9.68 -4.01
CA ILE A 265 15.02 -10.70 -4.88
C ILE A 265 16.37 -11.15 -4.31
N LEU A 266 17.20 -10.19 -3.92
CA LEU A 266 18.55 -10.39 -3.37
C LEU A 266 18.56 -10.80 -1.89
N ASN A 267 17.40 -10.99 -1.27
CA ASN A 267 17.32 -11.36 0.14
C ASN A 267 18.11 -12.66 0.40
N GLY A 268 19.06 -12.60 1.33
CA GLY A 268 19.89 -13.73 1.70
C GLY A 268 21.10 -14.00 0.80
N SER A 269 21.47 -13.09 -0.11
CA SER A 269 22.71 -13.22 -0.91
C SER A 269 23.97 -13.33 -0.02
N GLY A 270 23.99 -12.58 1.09
CA GLY A 270 24.99 -12.71 2.14
C GLY A 270 26.40 -12.50 1.63
N LYS A 271 27.19 -13.58 1.57
CA LYS A 271 28.62 -13.54 1.17
C LYS A 271 28.88 -13.17 -0.29
N SER A 272 27.83 -13.15 -1.11
CA SER A 272 27.91 -12.75 -2.52
C SER A 272 26.94 -11.62 -2.82
N ALA A 273 26.63 -10.81 -1.81
CA ALA A 273 25.71 -9.68 -1.90
C ALA A 273 26.06 -8.70 -3.03
N ALA A 274 27.30 -8.22 -3.08
CA ALA A 274 27.75 -7.28 -4.11
C ALA A 274 27.65 -7.90 -5.51
N LYS A 275 28.26 -9.09 -5.68
CA LYS A 275 28.19 -9.82 -6.95
C LYS A 275 26.75 -10.11 -7.40
N ALA A 276 25.89 -10.56 -6.49
CA ALA A 276 24.50 -10.86 -6.83
C ALA A 276 23.72 -9.61 -7.24
N PHE A 277 24.03 -8.45 -6.63
CA PHE A 277 23.47 -7.17 -7.05
C PHE A 277 23.93 -6.81 -8.46
N GLU A 278 25.22 -6.94 -8.75
CA GLU A 278 25.78 -6.69 -10.10
C GLU A 278 25.18 -7.63 -11.15
N ASP A 279 25.19 -8.93 -10.90
CA ASP A 279 24.62 -9.94 -11.80
C ASP A 279 23.13 -9.62 -12.08
N LEU A 280 22.35 -9.23 -11.05
CA LEU A 280 20.94 -8.87 -11.22
C LEU A 280 20.78 -7.56 -11.98
N PHE A 281 21.63 -6.57 -11.72
CA PHE A 281 21.64 -5.30 -12.43
C PHE A 281 21.90 -5.54 -13.92
N GLU A 282 22.90 -6.35 -14.28
CA GLU A 282 23.22 -6.71 -15.67
C GLU A 282 22.10 -7.53 -16.35
N ALA A 283 21.32 -8.28 -15.59
CA ALA A 283 20.13 -8.96 -16.14
C ALA A 283 18.99 -7.98 -16.46
N LEU A 284 18.89 -6.87 -15.71
CA LEU A 284 17.81 -5.88 -15.81
C LEU A 284 18.16 -4.69 -16.72
N PHE A 285 19.43 -4.34 -16.84
CA PHE A 285 19.92 -3.19 -17.58
C PHE A 285 21.13 -3.55 -18.44
N GLU A 286 21.25 -2.88 -19.57
CA GLU A 286 22.37 -3.00 -20.51
C GLU A 286 22.92 -1.61 -20.82
N LYS A 287 24.20 -1.53 -21.24
CA LYS A 287 24.77 -0.25 -21.70
C LYS A 287 24.26 0.07 -23.10
N GLU A 288 23.86 1.32 -23.32
CA GLU A 288 23.48 1.81 -24.64
C GLU A 288 24.66 1.64 -25.62
N ASN A 289 24.39 1.04 -26.78
CA ASN A 289 25.36 0.76 -27.85
C ASN A 289 26.57 -0.14 -27.48
N GLY A 290 26.60 -0.71 -26.26
CA GLY A 290 27.71 -1.55 -25.80
C GLY A 290 29.02 -0.80 -25.52
N GLU A 291 28.99 0.54 -25.52
CA GLU A 291 30.16 1.36 -25.22
C GLU A 291 30.49 1.32 -23.72
N GLU A 292 31.77 1.29 -23.36
CA GLU A 292 32.20 1.24 -21.95
C GLU A 292 31.71 2.44 -21.13
N ASN A 293 31.44 3.58 -21.78
CA ASN A 293 30.92 4.81 -21.15
C ASN A 293 29.45 5.10 -21.47
N GLY A 294 28.72 4.15 -22.07
CA GLY A 294 27.31 4.34 -22.42
C GLY A 294 26.40 4.43 -21.20
N ALA A 295 25.30 5.20 -21.31
CA ALA A 295 24.26 5.23 -20.30
C ALA A 295 23.60 3.86 -20.14
N TYR A 296 23.17 3.51 -18.93
CA TYR A 296 22.44 2.28 -18.71
C TYR A 296 20.98 2.46 -19.13
N VAL A 297 20.50 1.54 -19.97
CA VAL A 297 19.11 1.47 -20.42
C VAL A 297 18.49 0.15 -20.00
N PRO A 298 17.15 0.07 -19.84
CA PRO A 298 16.49 -1.20 -19.56
C PRO A 298 16.85 -2.27 -20.59
N SER A 299 17.20 -3.47 -20.12
CA SER A 299 17.49 -4.60 -20.98
C SER A 299 16.28 -4.97 -21.83
N LYS A 300 16.49 -5.67 -22.95
CA LYS A 300 15.38 -6.17 -23.78
C LYS A 300 14.33 -6.97 -22.99
N ARG A 301 14.75 -7.64 -21.91
CA ARG A 301 13.86 -8.39 -21.02
C ARG A 301 13.01 -7.47 -20.14
N LEU A 302 13.62 -6.47 -19.51
CA LEU A 302 12.89 -5.51 -18.69
C LEU A 302 11.94 -4.64 -19.53
N LYS A 303 12.35 -4.24 -20.74
CA LYS A 303 11.47 -3.57 -21.71
C LYS A 303 10.23 -4.42 -22.03
N ALA A 304 10.42 -5.69 -22.38
CA ALA A 304 9.31 -6.59 -22.66
C ALA A 304 8.35 -6.78 -21.47
N PHE A 305 8.85 -6.79 -20.23
CA PHE A 305 7.98 -6.76 -19.05
C PHE A 305 7.10 -5.50 -19.01
N ASN A 306 7.68 -4.34 -19.22
CA ASN A 306 6.97 -3.06 -19.21
C ASN A 306 5.95 -2.96 -20.36
N ASP A 307 6.37 -3.30 -21.58
CA ASP A 307 5.57 -3.23 -22.80
C ASP A 307 4.32 -4.14 -22.73
N HIS A 308 4.44 -5.28 -22.04
CA HIS A 308 3.34 -6.25 -21.87
C HIS A 308 2.66 -6.18 -20.50
N GLY A 309 2.83 -5.07 -19.76
CA GLY A 309 2.13 -4.81 -18.50
C GLY A 309 2.50 -5.73 -17.33
N VAL A 310 3.62 -6.47 -17.43
CA VAL A 310 4.16 -7.31 -16.37
C VAL A 310 5.02 -6.45 -15.44
N LYS A 311 4.43 -6.01 -14.32
CA LYS A 311 5.15 -5.21 -13.33
C LYS A 311 6.24 -6.04 -12.64
N LEU A 312 7.46 -5.50 -12.55
CA LEU A 312 8.57 -6.13 -11.84
C LEU A 312 8.23 -6.43 -10.37
N ALA A 313 7.37 -5.64 -9.71
CA ALA A 313 6.89 -5.91 -8.35
C ALA A 313 6.15 -7.26 -8.20
N ASN A 314 5.41 -7.68 -9.23
CA ASN A 314 4.74 -8.99 -9.22
C ASN A 314 5.76 -10.12 -9.39
N VAL A 315 6.80 -9.87 -10.18
CA VAL A 315 7.87 -10.84 -10.44
C VAL A 315 8.81 -10.95 -9.24
N SER A 316 9.13 -9.84 -8.57
CA SER A 316 10.00 -9.79 -7.39
C SER A 316 9.42 -10.56 -6.20
N SER A 317 8.09 -10.64 -6.08
CA SER A 317 7.43 -11.51 -5.10
C SER A 317 7.69 -12.99 -5.39
N ILE A 318 7.61 -13.42 -6.65
CA ILE A 318 7.91 -14.79 -7.06
C ILE A 318 9.39 -15.11 -6.81
N LEU A 319 10.27 -14.19 -7.22
CA LEU A 319 11.73 -14.29 -7.08
C LEU A 319 12.24 -13.98 -5.67
N HIS A 320 11.35 -13.74 -4.70
CA HIS A 320 11.74 -13.38 -3.35
C HIS A 320 12.72 -14.41 -2.76
N SER A 321 13.83 -13.91 -2.21
CA SER A 321 14.93 -14.71 -1.67
C SER A 321 15.61 -15.65 -2.69
N ALA A 322 15.67 -15.27 -3.97
CA ALA A 322 16.54 -15.93 -4.95
C ALA A 322 18.04 -15.74 -4.60
N GLY A 323 18.38 -14.63 -3.93
CA GLY A 323 19.71 -14.35 -3.39
C GLY A 323 20.80 -14.41 -4.45
N ASN A 324 21.80 -15.28 -4.25
CA ASN A 324 22.92 -15.46 -5.17
C ASN A 324 22.53 -15.99 -6.56
N SER A 325 21.30 -16.46 -6.74
CA SER A 325 20.78 -16.90 -8.04
C SER A 325 19.77 -15.90 -8.61
N ALA A 326 19.73 -14.66 -8.12
CA ALA A 326 18.77 -13.63 -8.53
C ALA A 326 18.70 -13.45 -10.05
N ALA A 327 19.84 -13.16 -10.70
CA ALA A 327 19.94 -12.96 -12.14
C ALA A 327 19.42 -14.18 -12.91
N LYS A 328 19.99 -15.36 -12.61
CA LYS A 328 19.60 -16.62 -13.25
C LYS A 328 18.11 -16.95 -13.05
N ALA A 329 17.58 -16.76 -11.85
CA ALA A 329 16.17 -17.03 -11.56
C ALA A 329 15.24 -16.05 -12.30
N PHE A 330 15.64 -14.78 -12.41
CA PHE A 330 14.96 -13.79 -13.23
C PHE A 330 14.93 -14.21 -14.69
N GLU A 331 16.08 -14.57 -15.27
CA GLU A 331 16.18 -14.99 -16.67
C GLU A 331 15.37 -16.27 -16.96
N GLU A 332 15.48 -17.29 -16.12
CA GLU A 332 14.71 -18.53 -16.29
C GLU A 332 13.19 -18.30 -16.18
N LEU A 333 12.76 -17.40 -15.28
CA LEU A 333 11.35 -17.03 -15.17
C LEU A 333 10.91 -16.20 -16.37
N PHE A 334 11.75 -15.27 -16.84
CA PHE A 334 11.51 -14.50 -18.05
C PHE A 334 11.31 -15.43 -19.26
N ASP A 335 12.23 -16.36 -19.50
CA ASP A 335 12.17 -17.33 -20.59
C ASP A 335 10.99 -18.33 -20.46
N THR A 336 10.37 -18.39 -19.28
CA THR A 336 9.13 -19.15 -19.06
C THR A 336 7.88 -18.34 -19.43
N LEU A 337 7.94 -17.02 -19.29
CA LEU A 337 6.84 -16.09 -19.53
C LEU A 337 6.82 -15.54 -20.95
N PHE A 338 7.99 -15.38 -21.58
CA PHE A 338 8.18 -14.76 -22.88
C PHE A 338 8.90 -15.71 -23.84
N GLU A 339 8.67 -15.51 -25.13
CA GLU A 339 9.39 -16.20 -26.21
C GLU A 339 9.96 -15.16 -27.19
N LYS A 340 11.07 -15.50 -27.84
CA LYS A 340 11.63 -14.65 -28.89
C LYS A 340 10.70 -14.71 -30.11
N GLU A 341 10.41 -13.56 -30.70
CA GLU A 341 9.63 -13.51 -31.93
C GLU A 341 10.45 -14.11 -33.09
N ASN A 342 9.90 -15.10 -33.80
CA ASN A 342 10.59 -15.85 -34.87
C ASN A 342 10.71 -15.07 -36.20
N ARG A 343 10.19 -13.84 -36.30
CA ARG A 343 10.34 -13.01 -37.50
C ARG A 343 11.62 -12.19 -37.38
N GLU A 344 12.43 -12.16 -38.44
CA GLU A 344 13.76 -11.53 -38.56
C GLU A 344 13.85 -10.04 -38.17
N LYS A 345 12.75 -9.40 -37.77
CA LYS A 345 12.74 -8.01 -37.33
C LYS A 345 13.03 -7.93 -35.82
N ASN A 346 14.30 -7.61 -35.51
CA ASN A 346 14.76 -6.93 -34.29
C ASN A 346 14.91 -7.75 -32.99
N GLY A 347 14.55 -9.04 -32.96
CA GLY A 347 14.75 -9.89 -31.77
C GLY A 347 13.93 -9.45 -30.55
N ALA A 348 12.72 -8.93 -30.79
CA ALA A 348 11.77 -8.56 -29.75
C ALA A 348 11.23 -9.78 -29.00
N TYR A 349 10.82 -9.59 -27.75
CA TYR A 349 10.19 -10.61 -26.93
C TYR A 349 8.68 -10.40 -26.90
N VAL A 350 7.93 -11.49 -27.09
CA VAL A 350 6.46 -11.50 -27.02
C VAL A 350 5.99 -12.42 -25.89
N PRO A 351 4.79 -12.19 -25.32
CA PRO A 351 4.23 -13.10 -24.32
C PRO A 351 4.18 -14.53 -24.86
N GLY A 352 4.81 -15.44 -24.13
CA GLY A 352 4.80 -16.86 -24.44
C GLY A 352 3.42 -17.46 -24.24
N LYS A 353 3.21 -18.67 -24.77
CA LYS A 353 1.91 -19.36 -24.76
C LYS A 353 1.25 -19.47 -23.38
N ARG A 354 2.05 -19.58 -22.31
CA ARG A 354 1.54 -19.67 -20.92
C ARG A 354 1.00 -18.34 -20.42
N LEU A 355 1.72 -17.25 -20.66
CA LEU A 355 1.30 -15.91 -20.23
C LEU A 355 0.06 -15.46 -21.02
N LYS A 356 0.02 -15.76 -22.33
CA LYS A 356 -1.19 -15.54 -23.16
C LYS A 356 -2.40 -16.28 -22.61
N ALA A 357 -2.27 -17.57 -22.29
CA ALA A 357 -3.37 -18.33 -21.72
C ALA A 357 -3.91 -17.77 -20.39
N PHE A 358 -3.05 -17.19 -19.54
CA PHE A 358 -3.54 -16.48 -18.36
C PHE A 358 -4.38 -15.25 -18.72
N ASN A 359 -3.92 -14.44 -19.67
CA ASN A 359 -4.64 -13.25 -20.12
C ASN A 359 -5.98 -13.62 -20.79
N ASP A 360 -5.97 -14.58 -21.71
CA ASP A 360 -7.14 -15.03 -22.48
C ASP A 360 -8.25 -15.59 -21.58
N HIS A 361 -7.87 -16.22 -20.46
CA HIS A 361 -8.81 -16.83 -19.51
C HIS A 361 -9.01 -16.00 -18.24
N GLY A 362 -8.66 -14.71 -18.26
CA GLY A 362 -8.92 -13.75 -17.17
C GLY A 362 -8.18 -14.06 -15.86
N VAL A 363 -7.13 -14.89 -15.91
CA VAL A 363 -6.27 -15.20 -14.77
C VAL A 363 -5.20 -14.11 -14.66
N LYS A 364 -5.36 -13.22 -13.66
CA LYS A 364 -4.39 -12.15 -13.43
C LYS A 364 -3.06 -12.69 -12.93
N LEU A 365 -1.96 -12.27 -13.54
CA LEU A 365 -0.60 -12.61 -13.10
C LEU A 365 -0.36 -12.27 -11.61
N ALA A 366 -0.96 -11.19 -11.10
CA ALA A 366 -0.86 -10.84 -9.67
C ALA A 366 -1.38 -11.95 -8.74
N ASN A 367 -2.43 -12.69 -9.13
CA ASN A 367 -2.92 -13.83 -8.35
C ASN A 367 -1.91 -14.98 -8.36
N ILE A 368 -1.28 -15.23 -9.51
CA ILE A 368 -0.25 -16.24 -9.68
C ILE A 368 1.01 -15.87 -8.89
N SER A 369 1.43 -14.61 -8.95
CA SER A 369 2.52 -14.05 -8.15
C SER A 369 2.27 -14.19 -6.66
N SER A 370 1.05 -13.92 -6.19
CA SER A 370 0.68 -14.12 -4.79
C SER A 370 0.84 -15.59 -4.36
N ILE A 371 0.35 -16.54 -5.15
CA ILE A 371 0.50 -17.99 -4.86
C ILE A 371 1.99 -18.40 -4.84
N LEU A 372 2.74 -17.96 -5.86
CA LEU A 372 4.14 -18.30 -6.06
C LEU A 372 5.11 -17.43 -5.23
N GLY A 373 4.60 -16.55 -4.38
CA GLY A 373 5.41 -15.67 -3.55
C GLY A 373 6.42 -16.47 -2.72
N GLY A 374 7.71 -16.13 -2.82
CA GLY A 374 8.79 -16.86 -2.15
C GLY A 374 9.26 -18.15 -2.86
N ALA A 375 8.97 -18.33 -4.15
CA ALA A 375 9.54 -19.43 -4.93
C ALA A 375 11.06 -19.27 -5.16
N GLY A 376 11.56 -18.03 -5.19
CA GLY A 376 12.98 -17.70 -5.27
C GLY A 376 13.65 -18.33 -6.49
N ASN A 377 14.73 -19.09 -6.26
CA ASN A 377 15.45 -19.80 -7.32
C ASN A 377 14.64 -20.89 -8.05
N SER A 378 13.48 -21.28 -7.52
CA SER A 378 12.58 -22.28 -8.13
C SER A 378 11.42 -21.63 -8.89
N ALA A 379 11.45 -20.31 -9.09
CA ALA A 379 10.39 -19.52 -9.70
C ALA A 379 9.87 -20.09 -11.03
N ALA A 380 10.76 -20.31 -12.00
CA ALA A 380 10.40 -20.83 -13.32
C ALA A 380 9.75 -22.22 -13.24
N LYS A 381 10.30 -23.10 -12.39
CA LYS A 381 9.77 -24.46 -12.18
C LYS A 381 8.39 -24.42 -11.52
N ALA A 382 8.26 -23.69 -10.41
CA ALA A 382 7.00 -23.56 -9.68
C ALA A 382 5.89 -22.93 -10.54
N PHE A 383 6.25 -21.94 -11.37
CA PHE A 383 5.35 -21.37 -12.36
C PHE A 383 4.84 -22.41 -13.36
N LYS A 384 5.74 -23.20 -13.97
CA LYS A 384 5.36 -24.25 -14.94
C LYS A 384 4.46 -25.31 -14.31
N GLU A 385 4.78 -25.75 -13.10
CA GLU A 385 3.99 -26.76 -12.38
C GLU A 385 2.59 -26.23 -12.03
N LEU A 386 2.49 -25.01 -11.49
CA LEU A 386 1.19 -24.41 -11.17
C LEU A 386 0.36 -24.16 -12.43
N PHE A 387 1.01 -23.69 -13.51
CA PHE A 387 0.36 -23.52 -14.81
C PHE A 387 -0.23 -24.84 -15.29
N ASN A 388 0.52 -25.94 -15.26
CA ASN A 388 0.04 -27.26 -15.68
C ASN A 388 -1.06 -27.83 -14.77
N ALA A 389 -1.17 -27.37 -13.52
CA ALA A 389 -2.27 -27.75 -12.63
C ALA A 389 -3.58 -26.98 -12.94
N LEU A 390 -3.45 -25.77 -13.50
CA LEU A 390 -4.56 -24.88 -13.85
C LEU A 390 -5.04 -25.04 -15.29
N PHE A 391 -4.14 -25.36 -16.21
CA PHE A 391 -4.38 -25.40 -17.65
C PHE A 391 -4.02 -26.76 -18.25
N GLU A 392 -4.77 -27.16 -19.27
CA GLU A 392 -4.50 -28.34 -20.08
C GLU A 392 -4.20 -27.93 -21.52
N LYS A 393 -3.40 -28.74 -22.22
CA LYS A 393 -3.08 -28.47 -23.63
C LYS A 393 -4.31 -28.82 -24.47
N GLU A 394 -4.72 -27.93 -25.35
CA GLU A 394 -5.83 -28.19 -26.27
C GLU A 394 -5.42 -29.28 -27.29
N ASN A 395 -6.35 -30.15 -27.70
CA ASN A 395 -6.03 -31.26 -28.59
C ASN A 395 -5.57 -30.79 -29.99
N ARG A 396 -4.68 -31.60 -30.57
CA ARG A 396 -3.63 -31.38 -31.60
C ARG A 396 -3.91 -30.60 -32.91
N GLU A 397 -5.04 -29.93 -33.13
CA GLU A 397 -5.29 -29.25 -34.42
C GLU A 397 -5.12 -27.71 -34.40
N LYS A 398 -5.13 -27.07 -33.22
CA LYS A 398 -4.98 -25.60 -33.10
C LYS A 398 -3.69 -25.20 -32.37
N ASN A 399 -2.60 -25.00 -33.10
CA ASN A 399 -1.40 -24.19 -32.76
C ASN A 399 -0.73 -24.32 -31.36
N GLY A 400 -1.10 -25.31 -30.54
CA GLY A 400 -0.60 -25.48 -29.17
C GLY A 400 -1.16 -24.47 -28.17
N ALA A 401 -2.42 -24.06 -28.32
CA ALA A 401 -3.13 -23.26 -27.34
C ALA A 401 -3.40 -24.04 -26.03
N TYR A 402 -3.65 -23.30 -24.94
CA TYR A 402 -3.99 -23.86 -23.63
C TYR A 402 -5.42 -23.48 -23.26
N ALA A 403 -6.17 -24.46 -22.75
CA ALA A 403 -7.51 -24.27 -22.23
C ALA A 403 -7.52 -24.41 -20.70
N PRO A 404 -8.50 -23.83 -19.98
CA PRO A 404 -8.67 -24.06 -18.56
C PRO A 404 -8.80 -25.55 -18.28
N GLY A 405 -7.95 -26.09 -17.42
CA GLY A 405 -8.02 -27.48 -17.00
C GLY A 405 -9.27 -27.75 -16.15
N LYS A 406 -9.60 -29.02 -15.98
CA LYS A 406 -10.79 -29.47 -15.23
C LYS A 406 -10.95 -28.81 -13.85
N ARG A 407 -9.84 -28.55 -13.14
CA ARG A 407 -9.86 -27.92 -11.81
C ARG A 407 -10.23 -26.44 -11.87
N LEU A 408 -9.68 -25.69 -12.82
CA LEU A 408 -10.02 -24.28 -13.00
C LEU A 408 -11.47 -24.11 -13.48
N LYS A 409 -11.93 -24.99 -14.38
CA LYS A 409 -13.36 -25.08 -14.77
C LYS A 409 -14.26 -25.32 -13.56
N ALA A 410 -13.93 -26.29 -12.72
CA ALA A 410 -14.71 -26.58 -11.51
C ALA A 410 -14.88 -25.37 -10.58
N PHE A 411 -13.85 -24.54 -10.42
CA PHE A 411 -13.99 -23.28 -9.68
C PHE A 411 -14.97 -22.31 -10.35
N ASN A 412 -14.85 -22.11 -11.67
CA ASN A 412 -15.72 -21.22 -12.42
C ASN A 412 -17.19 -21.68 -12.39
N ASP A 413 -17.42 -22.98 -12.62
CA ASP A 413 -18.76 -23.60 -12.64
C ASP A 413 -19.49 -23.45 -11.29
N HIS A 414 -18.73 -23.39 -10.20
CA HIS A 414 -19.26 -23.24 -8.84
C HIS A 414 -19.15 -21.80 -8.30
N GLY A 415 -18.85 -20.82 -9.16
CA GLY A 415 -18.78 -19.40 -8.81
C GLY A 415 -17.63 -19.04 -7.85
N ILE A 416 -16.61 -19.89 -7.76
CA ILE A 416 -15.42 -19.67 -6.94
C ILE A 416 -14.39 -18.90 -7.75
N LYS A 417 -14.10 -17.67 -7.34
CA LYS A 417 -13.09 -16.84 -8.00
C LYS A 417 -11.69 -17.34 -7.64
N LEU A 418 -10.81 -17.49 -8.64
CA LEU A 418 -9.40 -17.82 -8.41
C LEU A 418 -8.71 -16.82 -7.47
N ALA A 419 -9.14 -15.55 -7.43
CA ALA A 419 -8.64 -14.55 -6.47
C ALA A 419 -8.82 -14.97 -4.99
N ASN A 420 -9.90 -15.68 -4.68
CA ASN A 420 -10.14 -16.20 -3.33
C ASN A 420 -9.17 -17.35 -3.02
N ILE A 421 -8.94 -18.22 -4.00
CA ILE A 421 -8.00 -19.33 -3.89
C ILE A 421 -6.56 -18.81 -3.78
N SER A 422 -6.19 -17.79 -4.57
CA SER A 422 -4.86 -17.17 -4.50
C SER A 422 -4.62 -16.48 -3.17
N SER A 423 -5.63 -15.83 -2.60
CA SER A 423 -5.52 -15.24 -1.25
C SER A 423 -5.21 -16.30 -0.19
N ILE A 424 -5.91 -17.44 -0.20
CA ILE A 424 -5.64 -18.55 0.73
C ILE A 424 -4.22 -19.12 0.53
N LEU A 425 -3.85 -19.34 -0.73
CA LEU A 425 -2.57 -19.94 -1.13
C LEU A 425 -1.41 -18.93 -1.19
N SER A 426 -1.63 -17.67 -0.80
CA SER A 426 -0.60 -16.63 -0.90
C SER A 426 0.64 -17.01 -0.11
N GLY A 427 1.82 -16.92 -0.73
CA GLY A 427 3.10 -17.30 -0.13
C GLY A 427 3.38 -18.81 -0.11
N SER A 428 2.71 -19.61 -0.93
CA SER A 428 3.03 -21.04 -1.07
C SER A 428 4.38 -21.30 -1.73
N GLY A 429 4.87 -20.34 -2.53
CA GLY A 429 6.19 -20.37 -3.16
C GLY A 429 6.43 -21.64 -3.97
N ARG A 430 7.54 -22.32 -3.70
CA ARG A 430 7.91 -23.59 -4.37
C ARG A 430 6.92 -24.75 -4.13
N SER A 431 6.03 -24.64 -3.15
CA SER A 431 5.01 -25.64 -2.84
C SER A 431 3.62 -25.29 -3.39
N ALA A 432 3.52 -24.24 -4.22
CA ALA A 432 2.29 -23.74 -4.80
C ALA A 432 1.39 -24.83 -5.41
N THR A 433 1.93 -25.65 -6.31
CA THR A 433 1.18 -26.71 -6.99
C THR A 433 0.61 -27.72 -6.01
N LYS A 434 1.45 -28.21 -5.08
CA LYS A 434 1.04 -29.16 -4.05
C LYS A 434 -0.04 -28.56 -3.14
N ALA A 435 0.16 -27.33 -2.68
CA ALA A 435 -0.80 -26.64 -1.81
C ALA A 435 -2.14 -26.39 -2.53
N PHE A 436 -2.08 -26.05 -3.83
CA PHE A 436 -3.25 -25.91 -4.69
C PHE A 436 -4.01 -27.23 -4.81
N GLU A 437 -3.33 -28.34 -5.12
CA GLU A 437 -3.96 -29.65 -5.27
C GLU A 437 -4.56 -30.16 -3.96
N GLU A 438 -3.86 -30.00 -2.84
CA GLU A 438 -4.36 -30.38 -1.51
C GLU A 438 -5.58 -29.54 -1.11
N LEU A 439 -5.56 -28.22 -1.33
CA LEU A 439 -6.72 -27.37 -1.05
C LEU A 439 -7.89 -27.71 -1.98
N PHE A 440 -7.60 -27.95 -3.26
CA PHE A 440 -8.62 -28.35 -4.24
C PHE A 440 -9.31 -29.64 -3.82
N ALA A 441 -8.55 -30.64 -3.35
CA ALA A 441 -9.10 -31.91 -2.87
C ALA A 441 -9.96 -31.77 -1.60
N LYS A 442 -9.81 -30.69 -0.82
CA LYS A 442 -10.71 -30.36 0.30
C LYS A 442 -12.00 -29.67 -0.14
N LEU A 443 -12.00 -29.03 -1.30
CA LEU A 443 -13.13 -28.28 -1.83
C LEU A 443 -13.97 -29.10 -2.83
N PHE A 444 -13.32 -30.00 -3.58
CA PHE A 444 -13.93 -30.78 -4.64
C PHE A 444 -13.52 -32.25 -4.57
N GLU A 445 -14.46 -33.11 -4.93
CA GLU A 445 -14.26 -34.54 -5.13
C GLU A 445 -14.62 -34.94 -6.57
N TRP A 446 -14.01 -36.00 -7.07
CA TRP A 446 -14.29 -36.50 -8.42
C TRP A 446 -15.42 -37.53 -8.37
N LYS A 447 -16.56 -37.22 -9.01
CA LYS A 447 -17.74 -38.10 -9.10
C LYS A 447 -18.32 -38.03 -10.51
N ASP A 448 -18.70 -39.18 -11.05
CA ASP A 448 -19.40 -39.31 -12.34
C ASP A 448 -18.75 -38.54 -13.51
N GLY A 449 -17.41 -38.52 -13.54
CA GLY A 449 -16.65 -37.85 -14.60
C GLY A 449 -16.50 -36.34 -14.46
N ALA A 450 -16.93 -35.74 -13.34
CA ALA A 450 -16.81 -34.31 -13.05
C ALA A 450 -16.31 -34.04 -11.62
N TYR A 451 -15.84 -32.81 -11.39
CA TYR A 451 -15.55 -32.33 -10.04
C TYR A 451 -16.81 -31.71 -9.43
N VAL A 452 -17.26 -32.28 -8.31
CA VAL A 452 -18.41 -31.77 -7.54
C VAL A 452 -17.95 -31.26 -6.18
N PRO A 453 -18.65 -30.28 -5.58
CA PRO A 453 -18.31 -29.76 -4.26
C PRO A 453 -18.33 -30.87 -3.20
N THR A 454 -17.33 -30.88 -2.32
CA THR A 454 -17.30 -31.77 -1.15
C THR A 454 -18.44 -31.46 -0.18
N ALA A 455 -18.69 -32.38 0.76
CA ALA A 455 -19.68 -32.17 1.81
C ALA A 455 -19.38 -30.89 2.61
N GLU A 456 -18.12 -30.64 2.93
CA GLU A 456 -17.67 -29.46 3.66
C GLU A 456 -18.00 -28.16 2.92
N LEU A 457 -17.75 -28.10 1.60
CA LEU A 457 -18.06 -26.93 0.80
C LEU A 457 -19.58 -26.70 0.66
N LYS A 458 -20.37 -27.78 0.56
CA LYS A 458 -21.85 -27.70 0.54
C LYS A 458 -22.40 -27.15 1.85
N VAL A 459 -21.88 -27.64 2.98
CA VAL A 459 -22.28 -27.20 4.33
C VAL A 459 -22.05 -25.71 4.54
N PHE A 460 -20.94 -25.16 4.05
CA PHE A 460 -20.74 -23.71 4.06
C PHE A 460 -21.85 -22.97 3.30
N LYS A 461 -22.17 -23.40 2.08
CA LYS A 461 -23.20 -22.78 1.24
C LYS A 461 -24.59 -22.84 1.90
N GLU A 462 -24.97 -24.00 2.42
CA GLU A 462 -26.24 -24.25 3.12
C GLU A 462 -26.38 -23.39 4.39
N ASN A 463 -25.27 -23.11 5.06
CA ASN A 463 -25.23 -22.25 6.25
C ASN A 463 -25.01 -20.76 5.95
N GLY A 464 -25.09 -20.35 4.68
CA GLY A 464 -24.93 -18.96 4.26
C GLY A 464 -23.50 -18.43 4.40
N VAL A 465 -22.51 -19.31 4.52
CA VAL A 465 -21.09 -18.97 4.59
C VAL A 465 -20.53 -18.97 3.17
N LYS A 466 -20.12 -17.80 2.67
CA LYS A 466 -19.50 -17.69 1.34
C LYS A 466 -18.02 -18.08 1.43
N LEU A 467 -17.49 -18.74 0.41
CA LEU A 467 -16.05 -19.05 0.34
C LEU A 467 -15.19 -17.77 0.40
N ALA A 468 -15.70 -16.62 -0.04
CA ALA A 468 -15.02 -15.33 0.13
C ALA A 468 -14.76 -14.99 1.62
N ASN A 469 -15.68 -15.33 2.54
CA ASN A 469 -15.49 -15.14 3.97
C ASN A 469 -14.39 -16.05 4.52
N ILE A 470 -14.39 -17.31 4.09
CA ILE A 470 -13.38 -18.30 4.47
C ILE A 470 -12.01 -17.89 3.91
N SER A 471 -11.97 -17.45 2.65
CA SER A 471 -10.77 -16.93 2.00
C SER A 471 -10.19 -15.74 2.75
N ASN A 472 -11.02 -14.80 3.18
CA ASN A 472 -10.57 -13.65 3.98
C ASN A 472 -9.94 -14.09 5.31
N ILE A 473 -10.53 -15.06 6.02
CA ILE A 473 -9.97 -15.61 7.28
C ILE A 473 -8.65 -16.34 7.01
N LEU A 474 -8.63 -17.19 5.98
CA LEU A 474 -7.52 -18.07 5.64
C LEU A 474 -6.47 -17.40 4.72
N SER A 475 -6.60 -16.10 4.45
CA SER A 475 -5.66 -15.36 3.61
C SER A 475 -4.24 -15.50 4.16
N GLY A 476 -3.28 -15.85 3.28
CA GLY A 476 -1.88 -16.09 3.66
C GLY A 476 -1.62 -17.44 4.35
N SER A 477 -2.51 -18.43 4.24
CA SER A 477 -2.24 -19.79 4.73
C SER A 477 -1.12 -20.49 3.94
N GLY A 478 -0.91 -20.11 2.68
CA GLY A 478 0.16 -20.59 1.84
C GLY A 478 0.15 -22.11 1.71
N SER A 479 1.30 -22.75 1.94
CA SER A 479 1.45 -24.21 1.86
C SER A 479 0.67 -24.99 2.92
N SER A 480 0.06 -24.32 3.91
CA SER A 480 -0.78 -24.94 4.94
C SER A 480 -2.28 -24.76 4.69
N ALA A 481 -2.66 -24.27 3.51
CA ALA A 481 -4.05 -23.95 3.16
C ALA A 481 -5.05 -25.08 3.43
N ALA A 482 -4.79 -26.30 2.96
CA ALA A 482 -5.70 -27.43 3.15
C ALA A 482 -5.91 -27.77 4.63
N LYS A 483 -4.82 -27.78 5.42
CA LYS A 483 -4.86 -28.02 6.87
C LYS A 483 -5.61 -26.90 7.60
N ALA A 484 -5.33 -25.64 7.27
CA ALA A 484 -5.97 -24.49 7.89
C ALA A 484 -7.48 -24.45 7.58
N PHE A 485 -7.86 -24.83 6.35
CA PHE A 485 -9.27 -25.01 5.97
C PHE A 485 -9.97 -26.08 6.81
N GLU A 486 -9.36 -27.25 6.94
CA GLU A 486 -9.89 -28.37 7.73
C GLU A 486 -10.03 -28.03 9.22
N GLU A 487 -9.00 -27.43 9.82
CA GLU A 487 -9.03 -27.00 11.23
C GLU A 487 -10.10 -25.92 11.48
N LEU A 488 -10.25 -24.96 10.56
CA LEU A 488 -11.29 -23.94 10.66
C LEU A 488 -12.68 -24.56 10.47
N PHE A 489 -12.84 -25.47 9.52
CA PHE A 489 -14.10 -26.18 9.31
C PHE A 489 -14.52 -26.95 10.57
N ALA A 490 -13.61 -27.68 11.20
CA ALA A 490 -13.85 -28.41 12.46
C ALA A 490 -14.20 -27.49 13.66
N LYS A 491 -13.84 -26.20 13.59
CA LYS A 491 -14.28 -25.21 14.58
C LYS A 491 -15.70 -24.69 14.33
N LEU A 492 -16.10 -24.63 13.06
CA LEU A 492 -17.40 -24.09 12.65
C LEU A 492 -18.50 -25.16 12.62
N PHE A 493 -18.14 -26.40 12.26
CA PHE A 493 -19.07 -27.50 12.07
C PHE A 493 -18.57 -28.78 12.73
N GLU A 494 -19.51 -29.59 13.20
CA GLU A 494 -19.28 -30.91 13.77
C GLU A 494 -20.19 -31.94 13.10
N TRP A 495 -19.74 -33.19 13.03
CA TRP A 495 -20.53 -34.29 12.47
C TRP A 495 -21.44 -34.87 13.56
N LYS A 496 -22.77 -34.79 13.38
CA LYS A 496 -23.78 -35.36 14.27
C LYS A 496 -24.92 -35.95 13.46
N ASP A 497 -25.41 -37.11 13.88
CA ASP A 497 -26.58 -37.79 13.30
C ASP A 497 -26.54 -37.94 11.78
N GLY A 498 -25.34 -38.19 11.22
CA GLY A 498 -25.14 -38.41 9.79
C GLY A 498 -25.03 -37.13 8.94
N ALA A 499 -24.95 -35.95 9.54
CA ALA A 499 -24.77 -34.68 8.84
C ALA A 499 -23.81 -33.73 9.58
N TYR A 500 -23.27 -32.74 8.87
CA TYR A 500 -22.55 -31.64 9.50
C TYR A 500 -23.54 -30.60 10.02
N VAL A 501 -23.41 -30.27 11.30
CA VAL A 501 -24.22 -29.23 11.96
C VAL A 501 -23.30 -28.14 12.53
N PRO A 502 -23.76 -26.89 12.65
CA PRO A 502 -23.00 -25.84 13.33
C PRO A 502 -22.59 -26.26 14.74
N THR A 503 -21.33 -26.03 15.10
CA THR A 503 -20.84 -26.26 16.48
C THR A 503 -21.59 -25.38 17.47
N ALA A 504 -21.57 -25.76 18.75
CA ALA A 504 -22.13 -24.93 19.82
C ALA A 504 -21.46 -23.54 19.88
N GLU A 505 -20.16 -23.44 19.54
CA GLU A 505 -19.45 -22.16 19.43
C GLU A 505 -20.07 -21.26 18.33
N LEU A 506 -20.28 -21.80 17.13
CA LEU A 506 -20.88 -21.05 16.02
C LEU A 506 -22.36 -20.71 16.27
N LYS A 507 -23.11 -21.59 16.92
CA LYS A 507 -24.51 -21.32 17.33
C LYS A 507 -24.59 -20.15 18.30
N ALA A 508 -23.74 -20.12 19.32
CA ALA A 508 -23.69 -19.04 20.28
C ALA A 508 -23.40 -17.68 19.62
N PHE A 509 -22.47 -17.62 18.66
CA PHE A 509 -22.27 -16.40 17.86
C PHE A 509 -23.54 -15.96 17.12
N LYS A 510 -24.21 -16.89 16.43
CA LYS A 510 -25.43 -16.61 15.65
C LYS A 510 -26.59 -16.12 16.54
N GLU A 511 -26.80 -16.78 17.68
CA GLU A 511 -27.83 -16.43 18.67
C GLU A 511 -27.60 -15.04 19.27
N ASN A 512 -26.34 -14.58 19.32
CA ASN A 512 -25.96 -13.25 19.78
C ASN A 512 -25.79 -12.24 18.62
N GLY A 513 -26.35 -12.52 17.44
CA GLY A 513 -26.36 -11.60 16.29
C GLY A 513 -25.03 -11.44 15.57
N VAL A 514 -23.99 -12.21 15.90
CA VAL A 514 -22.69 -12.18 15.23
C VAL A 514 -22.73 -13.09 14.01
N ARG A 515 -22.63 -12.50 12.82
CA ARG A 515 -22.63 -13.25 11.56
C ARG A 515 -21.21 -13.65 11.17
N ILE A 516 -21.09 -14.67 10.31
CA ILE A 516 -19.79 -15.12 9.82
C ILE A 516 -19.00 -14.03 9.08
N ILE A 517 -19.67 -13.05 8.47
CA ILE A 517 -19.02 -11.88 7.85
C ILE A 517 -18.32 -11.02 8.91
N ASN A 518 -18.90 -10.87 10.10
CA ASN A 518 -18.28 -10.14 11.21
C ASN A 518 -17.03 -10.87 11.71
N ILE A 519 -17.16 -12.19 11.93
CA ILE A 519 -16.04 -13.06 12.32
C ILE A 519 -14.93 -13.01 11.26
N SER A 520 -15.31 -13.04 9.98
CA SER A 520 -14.39 -12.97 8.85
C SER A 520 -13.64 -11.65 8.80
N ASN A 521 -14.29 -10.53 9.10
CA ASN A 521 -13.64 -9.22 9.14
C ASN A 521 -12.67 -9.13 10.33
N ILE A 522 -13.07 -9.57 11.53
CA ILE A 522 -12.20 -9.60 12.72
C ILE A 522 -10.97 -10.48 12.47
N LEU A 523 -11.19 -11.68 11.94
CA LEU A 523 -10.17 -12.70 11.75
C LEU A 523 -9.51 -12.64 10.36
N SER A 524 -9.70 -11.56 9.62
CA SER A 524 -9.10 -11.39 8.29
C SER A 524 -7.59 -11.60 8.36
N SER A 525 -7.03 -12.39 7.44
CA SER A 525 -5.61 -12.73 7.36
C SER A 525 -5.04 -13.50 8.58
N SER A 526 -5.88 -14.23 9.31
CA SER A 526 -5.40 -15.18 10.33
C SER A 526 -4.62 -16.35 9.72
N GLY A 527 -4.86 -16.67 8.45
CA GLY A 527 -4.13 -17.67 7.67
C GLY A 527 -4.12 -19.04 8.35
N ARG A 528 -2.93 -19.62 8.50
CA ARG A 528 -2.72 -20.91 9.18
C ARG A 528 -3.13 -20.95 10.66
N SER A 529 -3.41 -19.81 11.28
CA SER A 529 -3.81 -19.71 12.68
C SER A 529 -5.29 -19.40 12.85
N ALA A 530 -6.09 -19.47 11.78
CA ALA A 530 -7.52 -19.18 11.77
C ALA A 530 -8.31 -19.92 12.86
N ALA A 531 -8.15 -21.24 12.98
CA ALA A 531 -8.87 -22.04 13.98
C ALA A 531 -8.53 -21.63 15.42
N LYS A 532 -7.25 -21.31 15.68
CA LYS A 532 -6.80 -20.80 16.97
C LYS A 532 -7.40 -19.41 17.25
N ALA A 533 -7.32 -18.50 16.27
CA ALA A 533 -7.83 -17.14 16.40
C ALA A 533 -9.36 -17.13 16.60
N PHE A 534 -10.09 -18.01 15.93
CA PHE A 534 -11.52 -18.24 16.16
C PHE A 534 -11.80 -18.69 17.60
N GLY A 535 -11.07 -19.69 18.10
CA GLY A 535 -11.21 -20.15 19.48
C GLY A 535 -10.88 -19.07 20.52
N THR A 536 -9.86 -18.24 20.26
CA THR A 536 -9.53 -17.09 21.12
C THR A 536 -10.65 -16.05 21.10
N LEU A 537 -11.16 -15.67 19.92
CA LEU A 537 -12.30 -14.75 19.80
C LEU A 537 -13.52 -15.29 20.57
N PHE A 538 -13.82 -16.58 20.43
CA PHE A 538 -14.92 -17.22 21.14
C PHE A 538 -14.77 -17.09 22.66
N LYS A 539 -13.59 -17.41 23.21
CA LYS A 539 -13.32 -17.30 24.66
C LYS A 539 -13.37 -15.88 25.20
N LEU A 540 -13.05 -14.88 24.38
CA LEU A 540 -13.18 -13.47 24.76
C LEU A 540 -14.65 -13.06 24.86
N PHE A 541 -15.50 -13.61 23.99
CA PHE A 541 -16.91 -13.21 23.90
C PHE A 541 -17.81 -14.04 24.79
N PHE A 542 -17.53 -15.33 24.95
CA PHE A 542 -18.42 -16.26 25.64
C PHE A 542 -17.71 -17.09 26.71
N THR A 543 -18.44 -17.39 27.78
CA THR A 543 -18.10 -18.37 28.80
C THR A 543 -19.20 -19.41 28.91
N LEU A 544 -18.87 -20.60 29.40
CA LEU A 544 -19.84 -21.66 29.63
C LEU A 544 -20.44 -21.48 31.03
N GLU A 545 -21.76 -21.32 31.12
CA GLU A 545 -22.51 -21.31 32.38
C GLU A 545 -23.60 -22.39 32.33
N GLY A 546 -23.45 -23.43 33.17
CA GLY A 546 -24.26 -24.64 33.08
C GLY A 546 -24.07 -25.32 31.72
N ASN A 547 -25.17 -25.52 30.98
CA ASN A 547 -25.16 -26.18 29.67
C ASN A 547 -25.29 -25.21 28.48
N ARG A 548 -25.09 -23.89 28.70
CA ARG A 548 -25.21 -22.88 27.65
C ARG A 548 -24.04 -21.89 27.66
N TYR A 549 -23.72 -21.36 26.50
CA TYR A 549 -22.77 -20.25 26.38
C TYR A 549 -23.46 -18.93 26.63
N VAL A 550 -22.89 -18.13 27.53
CA VAL A 550 -23.33 -16.77 27.83
C VAL A 550 -22.20 -15.78 27.57
N LYS A 551 -22.54 -14.50 27.42
CA LYS A 551 -21.54 -13.44 27.22
C LYS A 551 -20.61 -13.35 28.42
N THR A 552 -19.33 -13.10 28.20
CA THR A 552 -18.36 -12.86 29.28
C THR A 552 -18.69 -11.59 30.06
N ASN A 553 -18.20 -11.49 31.30
CA ASN A 553 -18.32 -10.27 32.11
C ASN A 553 -17.79 -9.04 31.37
N ASN A 554 -16.73 -9.18 30.57
CA ASN A 554 -16.18 -8.08 29.78
C ASN A 554 -17.19 -7.58 28.75
N LEU A 555 -17.83 -8.46 27.98
CA LEU A 555 -18.88 -8.05 27.04
C LEU A 555 -20.10 -7.47 27.76
N THR A 556 -20.55 -8.11 28.83
CA THR A 556 -21.71 -7.63 29.61
C THR A 556 -21.44 -6.25 30.22
N ASN A 557 -20.20 -5.97 30.65
CA ASN A 557 -19.79 -4.66 31.13
C ASN A 557 -19.76 -3.60 30.02
N LEU A 558 -19.31 -3.95 28.81
CA LEU A 558 -19.37 -3.05 27.65
C LEU A 558 -20.82 -2.75 27.25
N GLU A 559 -21.70 -3.75 27.24
CA GLU A 559 -23.12 -3.56 26.92
C GLU A 559 -23.84 -2.69 27.95
N LYS A 560 -23.52 -2.83 29.24
CA LYS A 560 -24.02 -1.91 30.30
C LYS A 560 -23.56 -0.47 30.09
N LYS A 561 -22.49 -0.25 29.32
CA LYS A 561 -21.97 1.07 28.94
C LYS A 561 -22.46 1.52 27.55
N ASP A 562 -23.49 0.87 27.03
CA ASP A 562 -24.08 1.13 25.70
C ASP A 562 -23.12 0.87 24.53
N ILE A 563 -22.07 0.07 24.76
CA ILE A 563 -21.14 -0.37 23.72
C ILE A 563 -21.58 -1.75 23.26
N HIS A 564 -22.28 -1.77 22.14
CA HIS A 564 -22.83 -3.00 21.59
C HIS A 564 -21.79 -3.80 20.79
N LEU A 565 -22.04 -5.10 20.68
CA LEU A 565 -21.17 -6.06 20.00
C LEU A 565 -20.83 -5.66 18.56
N VAL A 566 -21.75 -5.00 17.85
CA VAL A 566 -21.55 -4.51 16.46
C VAL A 566 -20.48 -3.41 16.38
N GLN A 567 -20.45 -2.48 17.34
CA GLN A 567 -19.41 -1.44 17.41
C GLN A 567 -18.06 -2.10 17.74
N LEU A 568 -18.05 -3.03 18.68
CA LEU A 568 -16.86 -3.78 19.05
C LEU A 568 -16.29 -4.59 17.87
N ILE A 569 -17.14 -5.25 17.07
CA ILE A 569 -16.72 -5.96 15.85
C ILE A 569 -15.95 -5.04 14.91
N THR A 570 -16.39 -3.79 14.76
CA THR A 570 -15.74 -2.81 13.89
C THR A 570 -14.36 -2.43 14.42
N LEU A 571 -14.24 -2.20 15.73
CA LEU A 571 -12.96 -1.88 16.39
C LEU A 571 -11.96 -3.05 16.34
N LEU A 572 -12.46 -4.29 16.28
CA LEU A 572 -11.66 -5.51 16.20
C LEU A 572 -11.41 -5.98 14.75
N SER A 573 -11.94 -5.29 13.74
CA SER A 573 -11.75 -5.67 12.35
C SER A 573 -10.25 -5.73 11.97
N GLY A 574 -9.82 -6.85 11.39
CA GLY A 574 -8.43 -7.12 11.03
C GLY A 574 -7.50 -7.45 12.21
N ALA A 575 -8.02 -7.76 13.39
CA ALA A 575 -7.19 -8.18 14.52
C ALA A 575 -6.46 -9.51 14.27
N ALA A 576 -7.06 -10.40 13.46
CA ALA A 576 -6.47 -11.68 13.07
C ALA A 576 -5.99 -12.49 14.29
N THR A 577 -4.70 -12.84 14.32
CA THR A 577 -4.06 -13.57 15.43
C THR A 577 -3.77 -12.70 16.67
N GLN A 578 -3.90 -11.37 16.57
CA GLN A 578 -3.71 -10.40 17.66
C GLN A 578 -5.03 -10.05 18.35
N ILE A 579 -6.09 -10.84 18.13
CA ILE A 579 -7.44 -10.54 18.65
C ILE A 579 -7.49 -10.35 20.15
N GLU A 580 -6.73 -11.11 20.93
CA GLU A 580 -6.69 -10.97 22.39
C GLU A 580 -6.04 -9.66 22.83
N GLU A 581 -4.87 -9.33 22.28
CA GLU A 581 -4.18 -8.06 22.57
C GLU A 581 -5.06 -6.87 22.16
N ARG A 582 -5.62 -6.90 20.95
CA ARG A 582 -6.46 -5.82 20.44
C ARG A 582 -7.75 -5.69 21.25
N PHE A 583 -8.39 -6.80 21.62
CA PHE A 583 -9.56 -6.78 22.51
C PHE A 583 -9.22 -6.18 23.86
N ASN A 584 -8.13 -6.59 24.50
CA ASN A 584 -7.73 -6.07 25.81
C ASN A 584 -7.40 -4.57 25.76
N ASN A 585 -6.72 -4.12 24.70
CA ASN A 585 -6.44 -2.71 24.49
C ASN A 585 -7.72 -1.90 24.28
N VAL A 586 -8.64 -2.39 23.44
CA VAL A 586 -9.94 -1.75 23.20
C VAL A 586 -10.79 -1.75 24.49
N TYR A 587 -10.86 -2.87 25.21
CA TYR A 587 -11.58 -2.98 26.46
C TYR A 587 -11.02 -2.01 27.51
N LYS A 588 -9.70 -1.94 27.67
CA LYS A 588 -9.05 -0.98 28.57
C LYS A 588 -9.38 0.46 28.19
N LEU A 589 -9.32 0.79 26.90
CA LEU A 589 -9.67 2.12 26.39
C LEU A 589 -11.13 2.49 26.68
N LEU A 590 -12.06 1.55 26.50
CA LEU A 590 -13.50 1.74 26.68
C LEU A 590 -13.95 1.69 28.15
N THR A 591 -13.13 1.11 29.03
CA THR A 591 -13.41 1.03 30.46
C THR A 591 -12.72 2.09 31.28
N ASP A 592 -11.72 2.78 30.73
CA ASP A 592 -11.11 3.97 31.32
C ASP A 592 -12.15 5.11 31.41
N PRO A 593 -12.47 5.61 32.62
CA PRO A 593 -13.49 6.64 32.81
C PRO A 593 -13.21 7.95 32.06
N THR A 594 -11.94 8.34 31.94
CA THR A 594 -11.52 9.60 31.30
C THR A 594 -11.71 9.51 29.79
N LEU A 595 -11.28 8.39 29.21
CA LEU A 595 -11.47 8.12 27.79
C LEU A 595 -12.93 7.85 27.45
N GLN A 596 -13.69 7.21 28.34
CA GLN A 596 -15.12 7.00 28.16
C GLN A 596 -15.87 8.33 28.10
N ALA A 597 -15.53 9.31 28.95
CA ALA A 597 -16.10 10.65 28.86
C ALA A 597 -15.78 11.30 27.50
N ASN A 598 -14.55 11.13 27.00
CA ASN A 598 -14.15 11.65 25.69
C ASN A 598 -14.84 10.91 24.52
N LEU A 599 -15.03 9.60 24.62
CA LEU A 599 -15.67 8.79 23.59
C LEU A 599 -17.18 8.96 23.59
N GLN A 600 -17.81 9.12 24.76
CA GLN A 600 -19.22 9.48 24.88
C GLN A 600 -19.45 10.91 24.43
N ASN A 601 -18.52 11.83 24.66
CA ASN A 601 -18.57 13.16 24.04
C ASN A 601 -18.42 13.06 22.52
N ALA A 602 -17.51 12.24 22.00
CA ALA A 602 -17.33 12.03 20.57
C ALA A 602 -18.52 11.32 19.91
N PHE A 603 -19.10 10.31 20.55
CA PHE A 603 -20.31 9.64 20.08
C PHE A 603 -21.55 10.50 20.27
N ALA A 604 -21.67 11.28 21.34
CA ALA A 604 -22.74 12.27 21.47
C ALA A 604 -22.59 13.38 20.41
N LEU A 605 -21.37 13.76 20.03
CA LEU A 605 -21.11 14.67 18.90
C LEU A 605 -21.47 14.00 17.56
N TYR A 606 -21.17 12.71 17.40
CA TYR A 606 -21.49 11.92 16.21
C TYR A 606 -22.99 11.64 16.06
N ASP A 607 -23.67 11.33 17.16
CA ASP A 607 -25.10 11.03 17.23
C ASP A 607 -25.90 12.33 17.19
N LYS A 608 -25.43 13.43 17.79
CA LYS A 608 -25.95 14.77 17.47
C LYS A 608 -25.80 15.06 15.99
N ALA A 609 -24.66 14.76 15.37
CA ALA A 609 -24.49 14.92 13.92
C ALA A 609 -25.37 13.98 13.07
N GLN A 610 -25.88 12.85 13.61
CA GLN A 610 -26.74 11.89 12.94
C GLN A 610 -28.25 12.13 13.16
N GLN A 611 -28.67 12.65 14.33
CA GLN A 611 -30.08 12.79 14.71
C GLN A 611 -30.77 14.04 14.15
N GLY A 612 -30.18 14.69 13.14
CA GLY A 612 -30.78 15.88 12.55
C GLY A 612 -30.72 17.04 13.53
N ILE A 613 -29.51 17.58 13.74
CA ILE A 613 -29.47 19.01 13.99
C ILE A 613 -30.00 19.64 12.71
N GLU A 614 -31.20 20.22 12.78
CA GLU A 614 -31.52 21.46 12.09
C GLU A 614 -30.50 22.53 12.55
N ALA A 615 -29.24 22.33 12.19
CA ALA A 615 -28.19 23.31 12.25
C ALA A 615 -28.16 23.79 10.80
N THR A 616 -28.62 24.98 10.42
CA THR A 616 -28.33 26.24 11.11
C THR A 616 -27.05 26.18 11.95
N VAL A 617 -26.01 25.49 11.45
CA VAL A 617 -24.68 26.07 11.55
C VAL A 617 -24.88 27.37 10.81
N GLU A 618 -24.75 28.51 11.49
CA GLU A 618 -24.78 29.82 10.84
C GLU A 618 -23.90 29.66 9.59
N LYS A 619 -24.53 29.76 8.40
CA LYS A 619 -24.10 29.14 7.14
C LYS A 619 -22.75 29.63 6.58
N ASP A 620 -22.02 30.42 7.36
CA ASP A 620 -20.89 31.20 6.92
C ASP A 620 -19.62 30.96 7.78
N GLU A 621 -19.58 30.04 8.75
CA GLU A 621 -18.38 29.83 9.57
C GLU A 621 -17.19 29.20 8.82
N LEU A 622 -15.97 29.65 9.14
CA LEU A 622 -14.72 29.04 8.68
C LEU A 622 -14.45 27.76 9.49
N LEU A 623 -14.46 26.61 8.83
CA LEU A 623 -14.12 25.31 9.43
C LEU A 623 -12.64 24.96 9.20
N MET A 624 -12.10 24.06 10.01
CA MET A 624 -10.69 23.68 9.93
C MET A 624 -10.51 22.18 10.20
N GLY A 625 -9.82 21.49 9.28
CA GLY A 625 -9.36 20.13 9.44
C GLY A 625 -8.31 19.98 10.55
N GLN A 626 -8.12 18.76 11.06
CA GLN A 626 -7.20 18.52 12.17
C GLN A 626 -5.74 18.72 11.75
N GLN A 627 -5.37 18.33 10.53
CA GLN A 627 -4.01 18.52 10.03
C GLN A 627 -3.76 19.99 9.70
N ALA A 628 -4.72 20.66 9.05
CA ALA A 628 -4.69 22.09 8.80
C ALA A 628 -4.52 22.89 10.11
N LYS A 629 -5.22 22.49 11.17
CA LYS A 629 -5.07 23.08 12.50
C LYS A 629 -3.65 22.99 13.03
N ALA A 630 -3.02 21.82 12.94
CA ALA A 630 -1.64 21.64 13.40
C ALA A 630 -0.65 22.50 12.61
N ILE A 631 -0.85 22.61 11.28
CA ILE A 631 -0.02 23.46 10.42
C ILE A 631 -0.20 24.94 10.79
N ILE A 632 -1.43 25.40 11.01
CA ILE A 632 -1.71 26.76 11.47
C ILE A 632 -1.10 27.02 12.85
N GLU A 633 -1.23 26.12 13.81
CA GLU A 633 -0.63 26.28 15.15
C GLU A 633 0.90 26.43 15.06
N LYS A 634 1.56 25.62 14.22
CA LYS A 634 2.99 25.73 13.92
C LYS A 634 3.34 27.08 13.29
N PHE A 635 2.56 27.53 12.31
CA PHE A 635 2.75 28.83 11.65
C PHE A 635 2.58 29.99 12.64
N LEU A 636 1.57 29.93 13.51
CA LEU A 636 1.28 30.96 14.52
C LEU A 636 2.32 31.01 15.66
N ALA A 637 3.00 29.89 15.93
CA ALA A 637 4.05 29.81 16.95
C ALA A 637 5.36 30.51 16.53
N GLN A 638 5.53 30.83 15.25
CA GLN A 638 6.71 31.55 14.77
C GLN A 638 6.68 33.01 15.28
N PRO A 639 7.80 33.55 15.80
CA PRO A 639 7.85 34.92 16.31
C PRO A 639 7.66 35.91 15.15
N ALA A 640 6.45 36.45 15.03
CA ALA A 640 6.11 37.41 13.98
C ALA A 640 6.39 38.85 14.46
N THR A 641 7.05 39.65 13.63
CA THR A 641 7.34 41.08 13.84
C THR A 641 6.14 42.00 13.53
N LEU A 642 4.94 41.45 13.29
CA LEU A 642 3.79 42.23 12.85
C LEU A 642 3.18 43.05 14.01
N THR A 643 2.91 44.32 13.72
CA THR A 643 2.27 45.25 14.66
C THR A 643 0.79 44.92 14.85
N LYS A 644 0.31 44.95 16.10
CA LYS A 644 -1.10 44.77 16.47
C LYS A 644 -1.99 45.89 15.89
N GLY A 645 -3.21 45.55 15.49
CA GLY A 645 -4.22 46.44 14.90
C GLY A 645 -4.04 46.72 13.41
N LYS A 646 -3.28 45.89 12.67
CA LYS A 646 -2.92 46.14 11.27
C LYS A 646 -3.33 44.97 10.37
N LEU A 647 -3.75 45.31 9.15
CA LEU A 647 -4.00 44.37 8.06
C LEU A 647 -2.76 44.27 7.19
N TYR A 648 -2.38 43.04 6.86
CA TYR A 648 -1.27 42.74 5.96
C TYR A 648 -1.79 41.90 4.79
N TYR A 649 -1.26 42.11 3.60
CA TYR A 649 -1.56 41.30 2.42
C TYR A 649 -0.35 40.43 2.07
N TRP A 650 -0.61 39.25 1.51
CA TRP A 650 0.42 38.38 0.99
C TRP A 650 0.97 38.94 -0.33
N ASP A 651 2.28 39.18 -0.41
CA ASP A 651 2.93 39.59 -1.65
C ASP A 651 3.75 38.42 -2.21
N SER A 652 3.19 37.77 -3.24
CA SER A 652 3.81 36.65 -3.93
C SER A 652 4.86 37.06 -4.97
N ASN A 653 5.00 38.35 -5.29
CA ASN A 653 5.92 38.80 -6.35
C ASN A 653 7.38 38.97 -5.88
N ASN A 654 7.66 38.78 -4.60
CA ASN A 654 9.01 38.85 -4.04
C ASN A 654 9.73 37.49 -4.15
N GLU A 655 11.06 37.51 -4.27
CA GLU A 655 11.91 36.28 -4.21
C GLU A 655 11.68 35.46 -2.92
N THR A 656 11.23 36.13 -1.86
CA THR A 656 10.73 35.51 -0.63
C THR A 656 9.31 36.02 -0.35
N PRO A 657 8.27 35.19 -0.57
CA PRO A 657 6.89 35.53 -0.29
C PRO A 657 6.72 35.96 1.16
N THR A 658 6.17 37.16 1.39
CA THR A 658 6.05 37.75 2.73
C THR A 658 4.79 38.61 2.84
N TYR A 659 4.31 38.79 4.08
CA TYR A 659 3.21 39.70 4.38
C TYR A 659 3.68 41.15 4.42
N LYS A 660 3.06 42.01 3.59
CA LYS A 660 3.31 43.46 3.56
C LYS A 660 2.12 44.21 4.16
N LEU A 661 2.39 45.37 4.77
CA LEU A 661 1.36 46.21 5.38
C LEU A 661 0.39 46.71 4.29
N SER A 662 -0.91 46.45 4.44
CA SER A 662 -1.92 46.91 3.48
C SER A 662 -1.98 48.44 3.43
N PRO A 663 -2.27 49.05 2.26
CA PRO A 663 -2.49 50.49 2.14
C PRO A 663 -3.51 51.03 3.15
N TYR A 664 -3.35 52.29 3.56
CA TYR A 664 -4.15 52.90 4.62
C TYR A 664 -5.67 52.82 4.38
N HIS A 665 -6.12 53.02 3.14
CA HIS A 665 -7.54 52.96 2.80
C HIS A 665 -8.13 51.56 3.02
N TYR A 666 -7.42 50.49 2.65
CA TYR A 666 -7.85 49.12 2.95
C TYR A 666 -7.83 48.79 4.44
N GLN A 667 -6.87 49.32 5.22
CA GLN A 667 -6.89 49.16 6.67
C GLN A 667 -8.14 49.80 7.29
N LYS A 668 -8.48 51.02 6.85
CA LYS A 668 -9.65 51.74 7.34
C LYS A 668 -10.94 50.99 6.97
N GLU A 669 -11.07 50.59 5.71
CA GLU A 669 -12.26 49.89 5.22
C GLU A 669 -12.41 48.50 5.86
N PHE A 670 -11.33 47.73 5.96
CA PHE A 670 -11.38 46.43 6.63
C PHE A 670 -11.74 46.57 8.11
N LYS A 671 -11.22 47.59 8.80
CA LYS A 671 -11.60 47.87 10.19
C LYS A 671 -13.09 48.20 10.31
N GLU A 672 -13.62 49.00 9.40
CA GLU A 672 -15.05 49.33 9.36
C GLU A 672 -15.91 48.09 9.11
N PHE A 673 -15.56 47.30 8.10
CA PHE A 673 -16.19 46.00 7.83
C PHE A 673 -16.12 45.08 9.06
N TYR A 674 -14.94 44.95 9.67
CA TYR A 674 -14.71 44.05 10.79
C TYR A 674 -15.56 44.44 12.01
N GLU A 675 -15.59 45.72 12.38
CA GLU A 675 -16.35 46.16 13.56
C GLU A 675 -17.86 46.18 13.29
N ASN A 676 -18.30 46.65 12.12
CA ASN A 676 -19.72 46.89 11.85
C ASN A 676 -20.46 45.69 11.26
N VAL A 677 -19.78 44.80 10.52
CA VAL A 677 -20.40 43.67 9.82
C VAL A 677 -20.02 42.36 10.49
N TYR A 678 -18.72 42.12 10.66
CA TYR A 678 -18.24 40.84 11.20
C TYR A 678 -18.51 40.70 12.70
N LYS A 679 -18.02 41.64 13.51
CA LYS A 679 -18.10 41.56 14.98
C LYS A 679 -19.49 41.86 15.52
N LYS A 680 -20.17 42.87 14.94
CA LYS A 680 -21.50 43.31 15.39
C LYS A 680 -22.62 42.39 14.91
N ASP A 681 -22.64 42.10 13.61
CA ASP A 681 -23.76 41.38 12.98
C ASP A 681 -23.46 39.88 12.75
N LYS A 682 -22.25 39.41 13.10
CA LYS A 682 -21.77 38.03 12.87
C LYS A 682 -21.84 37.59 11.41
N LYS A 683 -21.70 38.53 10.46
CA LYS A 683 -21.74 38.25 9.03
C LYS A 683 -20.34 38.25 8.44
N TYR A 684 -20.07 37.29 7.56
CA TYR A 684 -18.78 37.16 6.89
C TYR A 684 -18.73 37.94 5.57
N TYR A 685 -19.85 38.48 5.10
CA TYR A 685 -19.93 39.33 3.92
C TYR A 685 -21.02 40.39 4.06
N ARG A 686 -20.93 41.44 3.25
CA ARG A 686 -21.87 42.56 3.22
C ARG A 686 -23.15 42.19 2.46
N SER A 687 -24.04 41.45 3.12
CA SER A 687 -25.38 41.14 2.58
C SER A 687 -26.24 42.39 2.31
N ASP A 688 -25.87 43.56 2.84
CA ASP A 688 -26.51 44.83 2.52
C ASP A 688 -26.07 45.38 1.15
N LEU A 689 -24.91 44.94 0.63
CA LEU A 689 -24.39 45.27 -0.69
C LEU A 689 -24.68 44.20 -1.73
N LEU A 690 -24.85 42.94 -1.31
CA LEU A 690 -24.81 41.76 -2.19
C LEU A 690 -26.10 40.96 -2.13
N LYS A 691 -26.58 40.52 -3.29
CA LYS A 691 -27.66 39.53 -3.43
C LYS A 691 -27.25 38.41 -4.38
N VAL A 692 -27.61 37.16 -4.03
CA VAL A 692 -27.46 36.00 -4.91
C VAL A 692 -28.78 35.79 -5.65
N ARG A 693 -28.71 35.61 -6.98
CA ARG A 693 -29.87 35.22 -7.79
C ARG A 693 -29.43 34.47 -9.04
N GLY A 694 -30.38 33.79 -9.69
CA GLY A 694 -30.17 33.20 -11.00
C GLY A 694 -29.87 34.28 -12.06
N ILE A 695 -28.93 33.99 -12.95
CA ILE A 695 -28.54 34.82 -14.08
C ILE A 695 -29.53 34.58 -15.22
N THR A 696 -30.10 35.68 -15.71
CA THR A 696 -31.09 35.71 -16.78
C THR A 696 -30.48 36.32 -18.04
N LYS A 697 -31.13 36.12 -19.19
CA LYS A 697 -30.71 36.74 -20.46
C LYS A 697 -30.74 38.28 -20.44
N LEU A 698 -31.36 38.90 -19.43
CA LEU A 698 -31.45 40.35 -19.29
C LEU A 698 -30.28 40.94 -18.48
N ASP A 699 -29.47 40.09 -17.86
CA ASP A 699 -28.36 40.54 -17.02
C ASP A 699 -27.15 40.90 -17.87
N SER A 700 -26.49 42.01 -17.53
CA SER A 700 -25.25 42.43 -18.17
C SER A 700 -24.12 41.48 -17.76
N GLY A 701 -23.89 40.44 -18.57
CA GLY A 701 -22.86 39.43 -18.34
C GLY A 701 -22.74 38.45 -19.53
N PRO A 702 -21.76 37.53 -19.50
CA PRO A 702 -21.61 36.52 -20.54
C PRO A 702 -22.88 35.65 -20.66
N GLU A 703 -23.41 35.49 -21.88
CA GLU A 703 -24.62 34.66 -22.13
C GLU A 703 -24.47 33.22 -21.62
N ALA A 704 -23.23 32.72 -21.58
CA ALA A 704 -22.91 31.38 -21.14
C ALA A 704 -23.10 31.18 -19.60
N LEU A 705 -23.30 32.25 -18.82
CA LEU A 705 -23.66 32.17 -17.40
C LEU A 705 -25.17 32.05 -17.15
N VAL A 706 -26.02 32.21 -18.17
CA VAL A 706 -27.48 32.16 -18.01
C VAL A 706 -27.91 30.81 -17.43
N GLY A 707 -28.71 30.84 -16.36
CA GLY A 707 -29.16 29.67 -15.62
C GLY A 707 -28.31 29.32 -14.40
N GLN A 708 -27.14 29.95 -14.22
CA GLN A 708 -26.32 29.80 -13.01
C GLN A 708 -26.72 30.82 -11.94
N GLU A 709 -26.27 30.60 -10.71
CA GLU A 709 -26.34 31.62 -9.67
C GLU A 709 -25.20 32.63 -9.85
N GLY A 710 -25.48 33.90 -9.61
CA GLY A 710 -24.49 34.98 -9.59
C GLY A 710 -24.72 35.91 -8.42
N VAL A 711 -23.66 36.62 -8.02
CA VAL A 711 -23.74 37.70 -7.03
C VAL A 711 -23.91 39.03 -7.74
N PHE A 712 -24.85 39.84 -7.26
CA PHE A 712 -25.18 41.15 -7.82
C PHE A 712 -25.17 42.24 -6.75
N ALA A 713 -24.79 43.45 -7.15
CA ALA A 713 -24.87 44.62 -6.30
C ALA A 713 -26.33 45.04 -6.04
N THR A 714 -26.69 45.31 -4.79
CA THR A 714 -28.04 45.79 -4.41
C THR A 714 -28.17 47.32 -4.53
N LYS A 715 -27.05 48.02 -4.52
CA LYS A 715 -26.86 49.48 -4.66
C LYS A 715 -25.45 49.73 -5.22
N PRO A 716 -25.12 50.94 -5.69
CA PRO A 716 -23.76 51.22 -6.18
C PRO A 716 -22.71 50.95 -5.09
N ILE A 717 -21.64 50.23 -5.45
CA ILE A 717 -20.53 49.87 -4.56
C ILE A 717 -19.28 50.64 -5.00
N LEU A 718 -18.76 51.50 -4.13
CA LEU A 718 -17.58 52.32 -4.42
C LEU A 718 -16.32 51.45 -4.60
N PRO A 719 -15.29 51.93 -5.34
CA PRO A 719 -13.99 51.28 -5.37
C PRO A 719 -13.38 51.09 -3.98
N ASN A 720 -12.55 50.06 -3.82
CA ASN A 720 -11.85 49.66 -2.59
C ASN A 720 -12.76 49.27 -1.43
N THR A 721 -14.02 48.91 -1.71
CA THR A 721 -14.97 48.44 -0.69
C THR A 721 -14.72 46.97 -0.38
N ILE A 722 -14.58 46.63 0.91
CA ILE A 722 -14.47 45.22 1.35
C ILE A 722 -15.85 44.58 1.27
N LEU A 723 -15.99 43.56 0.43
CA LEU A 723 -17.22 42.82 0.20
C LEU A 723 -17.43 41.74 1.27
N GLY A 724 -16.35 41.09 1.70
CA GLY A 724 -16.40 40.09 2.75
C GLY A 724 -15.16 39.19 2.81
N ILE A 725 -15.18 38.27 3.76
CA ILE A 725 -14.22 37.19 3.94
C ILE A 725 -14.81 35.94 3.29
N TYR A 726 -14.05 35.27 2.43
CA TYR A 726 -14.44 33.99 1.85
C TYR A 726 -14.37 32.89 2.92
N THR A 727 -15.41 32.07 3.02
CA THR A 727 -15.53 31.05 4.07
C THR A 727 -15.70 29.66 3.47
N GLY A 728 -15.41 28.65 4.27
CA GLY A 728 -15.32 27.26 3.82
C GLY A 728 -14.59 26.41 4.84
N ILE A 729 -14.09 25.26 4.41
CA ILE A 729 -13.25 24.37 5.22
C ILE A 729 -11.78 24.49 4.80
N LEU A 730 -10.91 24.71 5.78
CA LEU A 730 -9.46 24.71 5.61
C LEU A 730 -8.92 23.27 5.75
N LEU A 731 -8.24 22.80 4.72
CA LEU A 731 -7.75 21.44 4.55
C LEU A 731 -6.23 21.45 4.36
N SER A 732 -5.53 20.50 4.98
CA SER A 732 -4.14 20.22 4.61
C SER A 732 -4.09 19.56 3.23
N LEU A 733 -3.14 19.96 2.40
CA LEU A 733 -2.73 19.20 1.22
C LEU A 733 -1.52 18.33 1.61
N ASP A 734 -1.43 17.11 1.10
CA ASP A 734 -0.25 16.24 1.28
C ASP A 734 0.66 16.44 0.06
N GLU A 735 1.95 16.65 0.27
CA GLU A 735 2.93 16.86 -0.81
C GLU A 735 3.11 15.61 -1.68
N ASP A 736 2.81 14.42 -1.14
CA ASP A 736 2.80 13.18 -1.91
C ASP A 736 1.44 13.00 -2.59
N GLU A 737 1.35 13.35 -3.88
CA GLU A 737 0.14 13.19 -4.73
C GLU A 737 -0.47 11.77 -4.72
N ARG A 738 0.22 10.78 -4.16
CA ARG A 738 -0.28 9.42 -3.97
C ARG A 738 -1.07 9.22 -2.67
N LYS A 739 -1.15 10.22 -1.80
CA LYS A 739 -1.87 10.19 -0.53
C LYS A 739 -2.90 11.30 -0.46
N ILE A 740 -4.13 10.89 -0.14
CA ILE A 740 -5.20 11.81 0.21
C ILE A 740 -4.93 12.25 1.65
N SER A 741 -4.88 13.55 1.92
CA SER A 741 -4.73 14.04 3.30
C SER A 741 -5.90 13.55 4.16
N LEU A 742 -5.66 13.36 5.46
CA LEU A 742 -6.72 12.92 6.37
C LEU A 742 -7.85 13.94 6.44
N ASP A 743 -7.51 15.23 6.29
CA ASP A 743 -8.49 16.32 6.21
C ASP A 743 -9.38 16.18 4.97
N LEU A 744 -8.81 15.96 3.79
CA LEU A 744 -9.57 15.79 2.55
C LEU A 744 -10.42 14.51 2.58
N GLN A 745 -9.88 13.41 3.11
CA GLN A 745 -10.65 12.18 3.27
C GLN A 745 -11.85 12.40 4.20
N SER A 746 -11.63 13.07 5.34
CA SER A 746 -12.69 13.35 6.32
C SER A 746 -13.78 14.24 5.72
N GLU A 747 -13.41 15.23 4.91
CA GLU A 747 -14.39 16.11 4.26
C GLU A 747 -15.18 15.38 3.17
N ILE A 748 -14.54 14.52 2.36
CA ILE A 748 -15.25 13.68 1.38
C ILE A 748 -16.26 12.78 2.09
N GLU A 749 -15.88 12.13 3.19
CA GLU A 749 -16.79 11.31 3.99
C GLU A 749 -17.96 12.14 4.57
N CYS A 750 -17.71 13.40 4.95
CA CYS A 750 -18.75 14.30 5.44
C CYS A 750 -19.74 14.68 4.32
N LEU A 751 -19.23 15.13 3.18
CA LEU A 751 -20.03 15.50 2.02
C LEU A 751 -20.85 14.33 1.47
N GLN A 752 -20.29 13.12 1.48
CA GLN A 752 -21.02 11.89 1.13
C GLN A 752 -22.20 11.63 2.06
N LYS A 753 -22.04 11.84 3.37
CA LYS A 753 -23.14 11.71 4.34
C LYS A 753 -24.22 12.78 4.12
N GLN A 754 -23.83 13.98 3.73
CA GLN A 754 -24.75 15.09 3.42
C GLN A 754 -25.42 14.96 2.05
N ARG A 755 -25.11 13.91 1.26
CA ARG A 755 -25.61 13.70 -0.12
C ARG A 755 -25.27 14.84 -1.07
N CYS A 756 -24.17 15.54 -0.81
CA CYS A 756 -23.61 16.49 -1.76
C CYS A 756 -23.05 15.70 -2.95
N GLY A 757 -23.57 15.92 -4.16
CA GLY A 757 -23.04 15.33 -5.40
C GLY A 757 -21.71 15.97 -5.82
N GLY A 758 -21.15 15.59 -6.98
CA GLY A 758 -20.09 16.37 -7.64
C GLY A 758 -18.80 16.63 -6.84
N PHE A 759 -18.19 15.61 -6.22
CA PHE A 759 -16.96 15.78 -5.42
C PHE A 759 -15.76 16.32 -6.21
N ASN A 760 -15.78 16.22 -7.54
CA ASN A 760 -14.81 16.88 -8.42
C ASN A 760 -14.85 18.41 -8.34
N LYS A 761 -15.90 18.98 -7.74
CA LYS A 761 -16.08 20.42 -7.56
C LYS A 761 -15.42 20.96 -6.28
N LEU A 762 -14.86 20.12 -5.42
CA LEU A 762 -14.14 20.57 -4.21
C LEU A 762 -13.05 21.60 -4.53
N ASP A 763 -12.30 21.34 -5.61
CA ASP A 763 -11.21 22.20 -6.09
C ASP A 763 -11.74 23.44 -6.84
N SER A 764 -12.94 23.37 -7.43
CA SER A 764 -13.59 24.48 -8.15
C SER A 764 -14.01 25.66 -7.25
N TYR A 765 -14.06 25.45 -5.94
CA TYR A 765 -14.42 26.47 -4.94
C TYR A 765 -13.31 26.67 -3.91
N ALA A 766 -12.07 26.32 -4.25
CA ALA A 766 -10.95 26.35 -3.35
C ALA A 766 -10.01 27.55 -3.59
N PHE A 767 -9.47 28.09 -2.49
CA PHE A 767 -8.32 29.00 -2.50
C PHE A 767 -7.14 28.37 -1.79
N ASN A 768 -5.94 28.54 -2.35
CA ASN A 768 -4.72 28.22 -1.61
C ASN A 768 -4.44 29.29 -0.55
N ILE A 769 -4.05 28.83 0.64
CA ILE A 769 -3.56 29.66 1.73
C ILE A 769 -2.08 29.35 1.93
N ASP A 770 -1.24 30.27 1.48
CA ASP A 770 0.21 30.14 1.55
C ASP A 770 0.74 30.57 2.93
N LEU A 771 1.52 29.70 3.56
CA LEU A 771 2.14 29.91 4.87
C LEU A 771 3.67 29.93 4.79
N GLY A 772 4.24 30.06 3.59
CA GLY A 772 5.67 30.02 3.31
C GLY A 772 6.12 28.62 2.90
N SER A 773 6.47 27.76 3.87
CA SER A 773 6.90 26.37 3.59
C SER A 773 5.75 25.38 3.46
N ASP A 774 4.55 25.76 3.91
CA ASP A 774 3.37 24.91 3.95
C ASP A 774 2.24 25.61 3.16
N VAL A 775 1.40 24.86 2.44
CA VAL A 775 0.22 25.38 1.71
C VAL A 775 -1.03 24.65 2.17
N LEU A 776 -2.08 25.40 2.51
CA LEU A 776 -3.39 24.86 2.86
C LEU A 776 -4.42 25.16 1.75
N CYS A 777 -5.51 24.40 1.71
CA CYS A 777 -6.62 24.58 0.78
C CYS A 777 -7.87 25.03 1.55
N LEU A 778 -8.43 26.19 1.21
CA LEU A 778 -9.70 26.70 1.74
C LEU A 778 -10.82 26.42 0.73
N SER A 779 -11.59 25.35 0.93
CA SER A 779 -12.70 24.99 0.03
C SER A 779 -14.04 25.50 0.54
N GLY A 780 -14.73 26.29 -0.27
CA GLY A 780 -16.10 26.75 -0.03
C GLY A 780 -17.17 25.74 -0.43
N TYR A 781 -16.81 24.57 -0.94
CA TYR A 781 -17.78 23.61 -1.48
C TYR A 781 -18.78 23.15 -0.41
N CYS A 782 -20.07 23.34 -0.68
CA CYS A 782 -21.20 23.05 0.23
C CYS A 782 -21.21 23.80 1.58
N ARG A 783 -20.22 24.63 1.89
CA ARG A 783 -20.05 25.28 3.21
C ARG A 783 -19.66 26.75 3.16
N GLY A 784 -19.38 27.30 1.98
CA GLY A 784 -19.03 28.70 1.83
C GLY A 784 -20.25 29.63 1.89
N ASN A 785 -19.96 30.91 2.07
CA ASN A 785 -20.95 31.98 2.01
C ASN A 785 -21.26 32.44 0.57
N ALA A 786 -22.08 33.48 0.43
CA ALA A 786 -22.51 34.01 -0.87
C ALA A 786 -21.36 34.37 -1.84
N LEU A 787 -20.16 34.66 -1.34
CA LEU A 787 -19.00 34.99 -2.19
C LEU A 787 -18.56 33.82 -3.08
N LEU A 788 -18.92 32.57 -2.73
CA LEU A 788 -18.65 31.39 -3.57
C LEU A 788 -19.40 31.40 -4.91
N LYS A 789 -20.40 32.28 -5.06
CA LYS A 789 -21.22 32.44 -6.27
C LYS A 789 -20.76 33.59 -7.16
N ILE A 790 -19.63 34.23 -6.85
CA ILE A 790 -19.06 35.26 -7.73
C ILE A 790 -18.39 34.53 -8.89
N ASN A 791 -18.90 34.73 -10.10
CA ASN A 791 -18.45 33.99 -11.29
C ASN A 791 -17.13 34.53 -11.86
N ALA A 792 -16.50 33.72 -12.70
CA ALA A 792 -15.26 34.08 -13.39
C ALA A 792 -15.49 35.15 -14.49
N SER A 793 -14.56 36.08 -14.63
CA SER A 793 -14.47 36.97 -15.79
C SER A 793 -13.90 36.21 -16.99
N THR A 794 -14.69 35.99 -18.04
CA THR A 794 -14.41 35.10 -19.19
C THR A 794 -13.32 35.57 -20.19
N THR A 795 -12.24 36.21 -19.74
CA THR A 795 -11.38 37.02 -20.62
C THR A 795 -10.01 36.44 -20.99
N HIS A 796 -9.69 35.20 -20.62
CA HIS A 796 -8.40 34.61 -21.00
C HIS A 796 -8.51 33.86 -22.35
N GLY A 797 -8.14 34.54 -23.45
CA GLY A 797 -7.89 33.89 -24.74
C GLY A 797 -8.53 34.51 -25.98
N LEU A 798 -9.41 35.51 -25.83
CA LEU A 798 -9.91 36.30 -26.96
C LEU A 798 -9.21 37.66 -27.02
N LEU A 799 -8.77 38.01 -28.23
CA LEU A 799 -7.93 39.15 -28.57
C LEU A 799 -8.49 40.49 -28.07
N ASN A 800 -7.55 41.39 -27.70
CA ASN A 800 -7.67 42.81 -27.34
C ASN A 800 -7.93 43.12 -25.84
N GLN A 801 -7.01 43.89 -25.25
CA GLN A 801 -6.88 44.19 -23.81
C GLN A 801 -8.02 45.05 -23.20
N GLU A 802 -9.01 45.50 -23.97
CA GLU A 802 -9.84 46.64 -23.57
C GLU A 802 -11.10 46.35 -22.74
N THR A 803 -11.48 45.10 -22.48
CA THR A 803 -12.65 44.82 -21.61
C THR A 803 -12.43 43.68 -20.63
N ARG A 804 -11.57 43.89 -19.62
CA ARG A 804 -11.61 43.07 -18.40
C ARG A 804 -12.91 43.34 -17.64
N LEU A 805 -13.85 42.40 -17.71
CA LEU A 805 -15.15 42.48 -17.01
C LEU A 805 -15.01 42.28 -15.49
N ALA A 806 -13.90 41.70 -15.02
CA ALA A 806 -13.59 41.59 -13.59
C ALA A 806 -13.76 42.96 -12.91
N ASN A 807 -14.58 43.00 -11.87
CA ASN A 807 -14.88 44.18 -11.07
C ASN A 807 -14.68 43.95 -9.57
N VAL A 808 -14.24 42.74 -9.22
CA VAL A 808 -13.87 42.32 -7.88
C VAL A 808 -12.48 41.70 -7.93
N SER A 809 -11.68 42.01 -6.91
CA SER A 809 -10.38 41.40 -6.65
C SER A 809 -10.38 40.60 -5.36
N VAL A 810 -9.43 39.69 -5.28
CA VAL A 810 -9.24 38.76 -4.18
C VAL A 810 -7.83 38.89 -3.64
N SER A 811 -7.65 38.84 -2.33
CA SER A 811 -6.32 38.79 -1.73
C SER A 811 -6.29 37.94 -0.47
N GLN A 812 -5.20 37.19 -0.31
CA GLN A 812 -4.85 36.57 0.96
C GLN A 812 -4.33 37.66 1.91
N VAL A 813 -4.98 37.79 3.05
CA VAL A 813 -4.66 38.79 4.05
C VAL A 813 -4.53 38.16 5.43
N ARG A 814 -3.88 38.89 6.32
CA ARG A 814 -3.73 38.55 7.73
C ARG A 814 -3.97 39.79 8.56
N TYR A 815 -4.83 39.66 9.58
CA TYR A 815 -5.04 40.71 10.56
C TYR A 815 -4.25 40.37 11.83
N ASN A 816 -3.33 41.25 12.23
CA ASN A 816 -2.36 41.01 13.30
C ASN A 816 -1.52 39.73 13.03
N ASN A 817 -1.26 38.96 14.09
CA ASN A 817 -0.68 37.62 14.01
C ASN A 817 -1.77 36.53 13.84
N GLY A 818 -2.96 36.85 13.34
CA GLY A 818 -4.07 35.89 13.20
C GLY A 818 -3.85 34.83 12.11
N VAL A 819 -4.83 33.95 11.92
CA VAL A 819 -4.85 33.00 10.80
C VAL A 819 -5.02 33.79 9.49
N PRO A 820 -4.30 33.45 8.40
CA PRO A 820 -4.56 34.02 7.08
C PRO A 820 -5.94 33.67 6.55
N PHE A 821 -6.54 34.58 5.78
CA PHE A 821 -7.85 34.40 5.17
C PHE A 821 -7.96 35.13 3.84
N ILE A 822 -8.98 34.80 3.05
CA ILE A 822 -9.23 35.40 1.75
C ILE A 822 -10.27 36.52 1.88
N VAL A 823 -9.98 37.68 1.32
CA VAL A 823 -10.89 38.83 1.28
C VAL A 823 -11.21 39.20 -0.17
N PHE A 824 -12.49 39.49 -0.40
CA PHE A 824 -12.99 40.05 -1.65
C PHE A 824 -13.21 41.56 -1.49
N TYR A 825 -12.78 42.34 -2.48
CA TYR A 825 -12.96 43.79 -2.51
C TYR A 825 -13.16 44.30 -3.94
N THR A 826 -13.73 45.49 -4.08
CA THR A 826 -13.95 46.12 -5.39
C THR A 826 -12.74 46.93 -5.84
N ASP A 827 -12.41 46.91 -7.13
CA ASP A 827 -11.34 47.77 -7.70
C ASP A 827 -11.89 49.02 -8.38
N LYS A 828 -13.18 48.99 -8.74
CA LYS A 828 -13.89 50.03 -9.46
C LYS A 828 -15.32 50.16 -8.94
N LEU A 829 -16.00 51.22 -9.37
CA LEU A 829 -17.42 51.43 -9.06
C LEU A 829 -18.22 50.28 -9.69
N ILE A 830 -19.04 49.61 -8.89
CA ILE A 830 -20.00 48.61 -9.35
C ILE A 830 -21.38 49.22 -9.27
N GLU A 831 -22.05 49.36 -10.41
CA GLU A 831 -23.40 49.91 -10.47
C GLU A 831 -24.42 49.00 -9.80
N LYS A 832 -25.56 49.58 -9.40
CA LYS A 832 -26.69 48.79 -8.88
C LYS A 832 -27.09 47.74 -9.91
N ASP A 833 -27.41 46.54 -9.41
CA ASP A 833 -27.82 45.37 -10.20
C ASP A 833 -26.75 44.82 -11.15
N ALA A 834 -25.53 45.37 -11.15
CA ALA A 834 -24.41 44.79 -11.89
C ALA A 834 -23.93 43.49 -11.23
N GLN A 835 -23.53 42.53 -12.06
CA GLN A 835 -22.97 41.27 -11.61
C GLN A 835 -21.53 41.47 -11.12
N LEU A 836 -21.17 40.81 -10.02
CA LEU A 836 -19.81 40.73 -9.54
C LEU A 836 -19.08 39.59 -10.25
N LEU A 837 -17.90 39.89 -10.77
CA LEU A 837 -17.02 38.98 -11.50
C LEU A 837 -15.58 39.17 -11.02
N PHE A 838 -14.85 38.08 -10.83
CA PHE A 838 -13.41 38.13 -10.54
C PHE A 838 -12.62 37.25 -11.49
N ASP A 839 -11.32 37.49 -11.60
CA ASP A 839 -10.44 36.67 -12.42
C ASP A 839 -10.01 35.42 -11.65
N TYR A 840 -10.38 34.25 -12.16
CA TYR A 840 -9.97 32.94 -11.62
C TYR A 840 -8.53 32.59 -12.04
N GLY A 841 -7.79 33.51 -12.67
CA GLY A 841 -6.36 33.40 -12.88
C GLY A 841 -5.99 32.55 -14.09
N ARG A 842 -4.76 32.73 -14.56
CA ARG A 842 -4.27 32.11 -15.80
C ARG A 842 -4.40 30.60 -15.80
N ASP A 843 -4.02 29.95 -14.70
CA ASP A 843 -4.07 28.50 -14.57
C ASP A 843 -5.50 28.00 -14.78
N TYR A 844 -6.51 28.81 -14.38
CA TYR A 844 -7.92 28.48 -14.60
C TYR A 844 -8.25 28.27 -16.09
N TRP A 845 -7.66 29.13 -16.91
CA TRP A 845 -8.00 29.16 -18.31
C TRP A 845 -7.10 28.24 -19.13
N GLU A 846 -5.90 27.93 -18.66
CA GLU A 846 -4.99 27.01 -19.34
C GLU A 846 -5.38 25.54 -19.18
N GLU A 847 -5.85 25.11 -18.02
CA GLU A 847 -6.28 23.71 -17.83
C GLU A 847 -7.59 23.38 -18.56
N ASN A 848 -8.48 24.37 -18.76
CA ASN A 848 -9.77 24.16 -19.45
C ASN A 848 -9.77 24.52 -20.95
N LYS A 849 -8.60 24.85 -21.50
CA LYS A 849 -8.42 25.28 -22.89
C LYS A 849 -8.82 24.22 -23.94
N SER A 850 -9.03 22.96 -23.55
CA SER A 850 -9.52 21.90 -24.46
C SER A 850 -11.04 21.75 -24.48
N ASN A 851 -11.77 22.35 -23.53
CA ASN A 851 -13.23 22.22 -23.36
C ASN A 851 -13.97 23.53 -23.72
N TYR A 852 -13.59 24.16 -24.83
CA TYR A 852 -14.02 25.53 -25.20
C TYR A 852 -15.54 25.78 -25.27
N CYS A 853 -16.37 24.72 -25.28
CA CYS A 853 -17.82 24.84 -25.40
C CYS A 853 -18.57 24.95 -24.05
N ASP A 854 -17.93 24.71 -22.90
CA ASP A 854 -18.62 24.62 -21.58
C ASP A 854 -18.01 25.52 -20.47
N LEU A 855 -17.10 26.42 -20.86
CA LEU A 855 -16.21 27.21 -20.01
C LEU A 855 -16.86 28.26 -19.09
N ALA A 856 -18.16 28.44 -19.17
CA ALA A 856 -18.86 29.39 -18.31
C ALA A 856 -19.39 28.75 -17.02
N THR A 857 -19.32 27.44 -16.89
CA THR A 857 -19.84 26.74 -15.72
C THR A 857 -18.82 26.75 -14.57
N HIS A 858 -19.33 26.92 -13.34
CA HIS A 858 -18.63 26.69 -12.07
C HIS A 858 -18.04 25.25 -11.91
N ASP A 859 -18.05 24.44 -12.98
CA ASP A 859 -17.75 23.01 -13.00
C ASP A 859 -16.33 22.69 -13.50
N ALA A 860 -15.49 23.73 -13.61
CA ALA A 860 -14.07 23.63 -13.97
C ALA A 860 -13.17 23.92 -12.73
N PRO A 861 -12.09 23.18 -12.44
CA PRO A 861 -11.49 23.12 -11.09
C PRO A 861 -10.19 23.92 -10.87
N ILE A 862 -10.12 25.22 -10.47
CA ILE A 862 -8.80 25.93 -10.47
C ILE A 862 -8.59 27.09 -9.48
N TYR A 863 -7.37 27.14 -8.88
CA TYR A 863 -6.41 28.27 -8.82
C TYR A 863 -5.08 27.79 -8.18
N SER A 864 -3.96 27.67 -8.93
CA SER A 864 -2.66 27.17 -8.43
C SER A 864 -1.45 27.96 -8.98
N GLN A 865 -1.14 29.10 -8.36
CA GLN A 865 0.14 29.76 -8.66
C GLN A 865 1.31 28.86 -8.20
N TYR A 866 2.13 28.45 -9.17
CA TYR A 866 3.38 27.69 -9.07
C TYR A 866 3.26 26.17 -8.87
N MET A 867 2.87 25.47 -9.93
CA MET A 867 3.31 24.10 -10.20
C MET A 867 4.27 24.10 -11.40
N ASP A 868 5.47 23.56 -11.18
CA ASP A 868 6.40 23.15 -12.23
C ASP A 868 5.76 21.98 -13.02
N LEU A 869 5.55 22.18 -14.33
CA LEU A 869 4.73 21.34 -15.19
C LEU A 869 5.41 20.00 -15.51
N ASN A 870 5.12 19.00 -14.68
CA ASN A 870 5.16 17.58 -15.07
C ASN A 870 4.12 16.70 -14.36
N LYS A 871 3.11 17.27 -13.69
CA LYS A 871 2.13 16.50 -12.91
C LYS A 871 0.69 16.86 -13.29
N LYS A 872 -0.13 15.82 -13.46
CA LYS A 872 -1.45 15.81 -14.12
C LYS A 872 -2.60 16.16 -13.13
N PRO A 873 -3.76 16.64 -13.61
CA PRO A 873 -4.87 17.09 -12.75
C PRO A 873 -5.41 16.00 -11.78
N LEU A 874 -5.74 16.43 -10.56
CA LEU A 874 -6.21 15.64 -9.41
C LEU A 874 -7.45 14.75 -9.68
N ALA A 875 -8.23 15.05 -10.72
CA ALA A 875 -9.38 14.25 -11.11
C ALA A 875 -9.00 12.82 -11.55
N LEU A 876 -7.86 12.64 -12.21
CA LEU A 876 -7.46 11.34 -12.76
C LEU A 876 -6.91 10.37 -11.69
N PRO A 877 -6.10 10.82 -10.72
CA PRO A 877 -5.74 10.03 -9.54
C PRO A 877 -6.94 9.65 -8.67
N PHE A 878 -7.91 10.56 -8.45
CA PHE A 878 -9.10 10.29 -7.63
C PHE A 878 -10.07 9.29 -8.26
N ILE A 879 -10.34 9.42 -9.57
CA ILE A 879 -11.12 8.43 -10.33
C ILE A 879 -10.41 7.08 -10.35
N LYS A 880 -9.07 7.07 -10.49
CA LYS A 880 -8.27 5.84 -10.38
C LYS A 880 -8.34 5.25 -8.98
N PHE A 881 -8.29 6.07 -7.94
CA PHE A 881 -8.39 5.66 -6.53
C PHE A 881 -9.76 5.05 -6.21
N LEU A 882 -10.87 5.66 -6.62
CA LEU A 882 -12.22 5.09 -6.46
C LEU A 882 -12.39 3.80 -7.26
N LYS A 883 -11.88 3.75 -8.50
CA LYS A 883 -11.89 2.55 -9.35
C LYS A 883 -11.07 1.40 -8.76
N TYR A 884 -9.95 1.69 -8.09
CA TYR A 884 -9.05 0.69 -7.52
C TYR A 884 -9.44 0.23 -6.11
N ASN A 885 -9.80 1.16 -5.23
CA ASN A 885 -9.97 0.91 -3.80
C ASN A 885 -11.45 0.76 -3.40
N TYR A 886 -12.38 1.34 -4.16
CA TYR A 886 -13.81 1.35 -3.84
C TYR A 886 -14.66 0.99 -5.07
N ARG A 887 -14.29 -0.11 -5.74
CA ARG A 887 -14.86 -0.54 -7.03
C ARG A 887 -16.39 -0.66 -7.05
N ASP A 888 -17.02 -1.05 -5.94
CA ASP A 888 -18.48 -1.18 -5.83
C ASP A 888 -19.17 0.19 -5.64
N VAL A 889 -18.48 1.16 -5.04
CA VAL A 889 -18.93 2.56 -4.94
C VAL A 889 -18.80 3.22 -6.32
N TYR A 890 -17.68 3.01 -7.00
CA TYR A 890 -17.45 3.46 -8.38
C TYR A 890 -18.51 2.90 -9.36
N LYS A 891 -18.84 1.60 -9.25
CA LYS A 891 -19.90 1.00 -10.07
C LYS A 891 -21.29 1.55 -9.76
N LYS A 892 -21.61 1.80 -8.49
CA LYS A 892 -22.89 2.41 -8.10
C LYS A 892 -23.00 3.86 -8.55
N LEU A 893 -21.92 4.64 -8.49
CA LEU A 893 -21.85 6.01 -8.99
C LEU A 893 -22.13 6.09 -10.51
N ILE A 894 -21.61 5.14 -11.29
CA ILE A 894 -21.89 5.07 -12.74
C ILE A 894 -23.30 4.54 -13.04
N GLN A 895 -23.85 3.65 -12.20
CA GLN A 895 -25.19 3.10 -12.37
C GLN A 895 -26.32 4.02 -11.88
N THR A 896 -26.01 5.14 -11.22
CA THR A 896 -27.01 6.09 -10.70
C THR A 896 -27.08 7.40 -11.48
N SER A 897 -26.21 7.59 -12.48
CA SER A 897 -26.26 8.74 -13.39
C SER A 897 -26.99 8.36 -14.68
N ASP A 898 -28.31 8.23 -14.61
CA ASP A 898 -29.12 8.30 -15.83
C ASP A 898 -29.22 9.77 -16.24
N ASN A 899 -28.50 10.09 -17.33
CA ASN A 899 -28.39 11.34 -18.07
C ASN A 899 -27.17 12.24 -17.77
N ILE A 900 -26.52 12.59 -18.89
CA ILE A 900 -25.42 13.55 -19.10
C ILE A 900 -24.00 13.02 -18.79
N PHE A 901 -23.52 12.12 -19.66
CA PHE A 901 -22.10 12.07 -20.06
C PHE A 901 -22.04 11.53 -21.50
N GLU A 902 -22.15 12.42 -22.50
CA GLU A 902 -21.62 12.11 -23.83
C GLU A 902 -20.12 12.35 -23.78
N VAL A 903 -19.34 11.27 -23.80
CA VAL A 903 -17.90 11.32 -23.99
C VAL A 903 -17.65 11.01 -25.46
N HIS A 904 -17.04 11.95 -26.18
CA HIS A 904 -16.67 11.80 -27.59
C HIS A 904 -15.77 10.56 -27.82
N ASP A 905 -16.08 9.83 -28.90
CA ASP A 905 -15.61 8.49 -29.29
C ASP A 905 -14.10 8.31 -29.61
N ASN A 906 -13.23 9.25 -29.25
CA ASN A 906 -11.83 9.25 -29.69
C ASN A 906 -10.84 8.74 -28.64
N VAL A 907 -11.29 8.09 -27.57
CA VAL A 907 -10.43 7.54 -26.49
C VAL A 907 -10.76 6.08 -26.15
N LEU A 908 -11.05 5.27 -27.17
CA LEU A 908 -11.14 3.81 -27.02
C LEU A 908 -10.13 3.13 -27.96
N THR A 909 -9.26 2.30 -27.41
CA THR A 909 -8.45 1.35 -28.19
C THR A 909 -9.30 0.14 -28.58
N ASP A 910 -8.99 -0.50 -29.71
CA ASP A 910 -9.73 -1.61 -30.34
C ASP A 910 -10.01 -2.86 -29.46
N ALA A 911 -9.56 -2.88 -28.20
CA ALA A 911 -9.82 -3.94 -27.24
C ALA A 911 -11.23 -3.93 -26.62
N ASP A 912 -12.04 -2.88 -26.82
CA ASP A 912 -13.35 -2.71 -26.16
C ASP A 912 -14.59 -2.98 -27.05
N ARG A 913 -14.42 -3.42 -28.30
CA ARG A 913 -15.55 -3.75 -29.20
C ARG A 913 -15.84 -5.24 -29.30
N VAL A 914 -16.39 -5.86 -28.25
CA VAL A 914 -17.20 -7.10 -28.41
C VAL A 914 -18.31 -7.16 -27.34
N VAL A 915 -19.52 -7.50 -27.82
CA VAL A 915 -20.80 -7.79 -27.13
C VAL A 915 -21.77 -6.61 -27.00
N THR A 916 -22.61 -6.43 -28.01
CA THR A 916 -23.98 -5.95 -27.84
C THR A 916 -24.90 -6.73 -28.80
N ALA A 917 -25.84 -7.51 -28.24
CA ALA A 917 -27.09 -7.90 -28.89
C ALA A 917 -27.99 -8.64 -27.88
N ILE A 918 -28.83 -7.89 -27.14
CA ILE A 918 -30.19 -8.34 -26.77
C ILE A 918 -31.09 -7.12 -26.86
N THR A 919 -31.94 -7.12 -27.89
CA THR A 919 -33.04 -6.19 -28.12
C THR A 919 -34.17 -6.49 -27.12
N ILE A 920 -34.65 -5.50 -26.40
CA ILE A 920 -36.03 -5.49 -25.88
C ILE A 920 -36.65 -4.15 -26.27
N ASP A 921 -37.59 -4.28 -27.19
CA ASP A 921 -38.48 -3.25 -27.70
C ASP A 921 -39.48 -2.85 -26.62
N ASN A 922 -39.65 -1.55 -26.40
CA ASN A 922 -40.67 -0.98 -25.53
C ASN A 922 -41.33 0.20 -26.25
N SER A 923 -42.38 -0.12 -26.99
CA SER A 923 -43.49 0.77 -27.32
C SER A 923 -44.75 0.11 -26.76
N GLY A 924 -45.77 0.77 -26.21
CA GLY A 924 -46.09 2.16 -25.95
C GLY A 924 -47.37 2.18 -25.10
N LEU A 925 -47.66 3.31 -24.47
CA LEU A 925 -48.79 3.55 -23.57
C LEU A 925 -50.19 3.45 -24.22
N ASN A 926 -51.17 3.18 -23.35
CA ASN A 926 -52.58 3.64 -23.32
C ASN A 926 -53.62 3.09 -24.32
N SER A 927 -54.64 2.40 -23.79
CA SER A 927 -56.03 2.92 -23.74
C SER A 927 -57.01 1.98 -23.02
N SER A 928 -57.70 2.56 -22.04
CA SER A 928 -59.04 2.32 -21.48
C SER A 928 -60.02 1.26 -22.04
N VAL A 929 -60.84 0.73 -21.10
CA VAL A 929 -62.30 0.46 -21.12
C VAL A 929 -62.76 -1.00 -20.85
N THR A 930 -63.63 -1.10 -19.83
CA THR A 930 -64.66 -2.11 -19.47
C THR A 930 -64.33 -3.49 -18.86
N GLU A 931 -64.80 -3.63 -17.62
CA GLU A 931 -65.38 -4.81 -16.93
C GLU A 931 -66.30 -5.71 -17.81
N PRO A 932 -66.55 -7.01 -17.48
CA PRO A 932 -67.18 -7.39 -16.20
C PRO A 932 -66.83 -8.73 -15.52
N ILE A 933 -67.22 -8.76 -14.25
CA ILE A 933 -67.33 -9.82 -13.23
C ILE A 933 -68.13 -11.05 -13.75
N PRO A 934 -67.84 -12.32 -13.35
CA PRO A 934 -68.63 -12.94 -12.28
C PRO A 934 -67.94 -13.96 -11.33
N LYS A 935 -68.23 -13.75 -10.04
CA LYS A 935 -68.81 -14.70 -9.04
C LYS A 935 -68.01 -15.91 -8.51
N VAL A 936 -67.53 -15.72 -7.28
CA VAL A 936 -67.75 -16.52 -6.05
C VAL A 936 -68.51 -17.86 -6.18
N LYS A 937 -67.94 -18.95 -5.62
CA LYS A 937 -68.70 -19.95 -4.83
C LYS A 937 -67.86 -20.62 -3.74
N LYS A 938 -68.49 -20.70 -2.56
CA LYS A 938 -68.04 -21.25 -1.27
C LYS A 938 -68.11 -22.80 -1.21
N GLY A 939 -67.36 -23.38 -0.26
CA GLY A 939 -67.63 -24.67 0.41
C GLY A 939 -66.52 -25.70 0.21
N LYS A 940 -66.12 -26.56 1.14
CA LYS A 940 -66.65 -27.00 2.44
C LYS A 940 -65.54 -27.73 3.22
N LYS A 941 -65.77 -27.84 4.53
CA LYS A 941 -64.97 -28.51 5.58
C LYS A 941 -64.66 -29.99 5.33
N GLY A 942 -63.46 -30.42 5.75
CA GLY A 942 -63.24 -31.46 6.78
C GLY A 942 -62.88 -32.87 6.33
N LYS A 943 -61.74 -33.41 6.82
CA LYS A 943 -61.69 -34.55 7.77
C LYS A 943 -60.24 -34.95 8.12
N LYS A 944 -60.04 -35.18 9.42
CA LYS A 944 -58.91 -35.89 10.03
C LYS A 944 -58.93 -37.38 9.64
N ARG A 945 -57.75 -38.00 9.53
CA ARG A 945 -57.51 -39.39 9.95
C ARG A 945 -56.02 -39.60 10.29
N LYS A 946 -55.79 -40.10 11.51
CA LYS A 946 -54.53 -40.68 11.99
C LYS A 946 -54.37 -42.09 11.38
N LEU A 947 -53.13 -42.56 11.21
CA LEU A 947 -52.74 -43.93 11.52
C LEU A 947 -51.21 -44.05 11.71
N ASN A 948 -50.87 -44.65 12.85
CA ASN A 948 -49.61 -45.30 13.24
C ASN A 948 -49.23 -46.42 12.23
N GLU A 949 -48.09 -47.12 12.18
CA GLU A 949 -46.95 -47.40 13.07
C GLU A 949 -45.92 -48.24 12.27
N THR A 950 -44.67 -48.32 12.77
CA THR A 950 -43.67 -49.42 12.65
C THR A 950 -43.12 -49.83 11.26
N VAL A 951 -41.81 -49.65 10.97
CA VAL A 951 -40.62 -50.46 11.37
C VAL A 951 -40.63 -51.88 10.80
N ALA A 952 -39.76 -52.14 9.81
CA ALA A 952 -38.76 -53.22 9.82
C ALA A 952 -37.99 -53.28 8.48
N ASN A 953 -36.66 -53.23 8.59
CA ASN A 953 -35.68 -53.71 7.60
C ASN A 953 -35.60 -55.25 7.74
N PRO A 954 -35.06 -56.04 6.78
CA PRO A 954 -33.61 -56.09 6.61
C PRO A 954 -33.08 -56.40 5.20
N ALA A 955 -31.77 -56.23 5.10
CA ALA A 955 -30.87 -56.56 4.00
C ALA A 955 -30.75 -58.07 3.69
N ALA A 956 -30.34 -58.41 2.47
CA ALA A 956 -29.01 -58.96 2.14
C ALA A 956 -28.99 -59.92 0.91
N LYS A 957 -28.09 -59.59 -0.03
CA LYS A 957 -27.10 -60.45 -0.72
C LYS A 957 -27.52 -61.68 -1.56
N GLN A 958 -26.95 -61.69 -2.78
CA GLN A 958 -26.01 -62.68 -3.36
C GLN A 958 -26.37 -63.38 -4.68
N ASN A 959 -25.53 -63.09 -5.69
CA ASN A 959 -24.81 -63.99 -6.60
C ASN A 959 -25.56 -65.06 -7.44
N LYS A 960 -25.37 -65.01 -8.76
CA LYS A 960 -24.55 -65.93 -9.60
C LYS A 960 -24.85 -65.62 -11.10
N LYS A 961 -23.87 -65.34 -11.97
CA LYS A 961 -22.78 -66.13 -12.57
C LYS A 961 -23.19 -66.80 -13.90
N ASP A 962 -22.18 -66.88 -14.77
CA ASP A 962 -22.01 -67.82 -15.89
C ASP A 962 -22.61 -67.42 -17.27
N VAL A 963 -21.98 -67.56 -18.44
CA VAL A 963 -20.59 -67.82 -18.94
C VAL A 963 -20.68 -68.03 -20.47
N GLU A 964 -19.59 -67.76 -21.22
CA GLU A 964 -19.24 -68.23 -22.59
C GLU A 964 -20.04 -67.74 -23.82
N SER A 965 -19.52 -67.60 -25.05
CA SER A 965 -18.16 -67.77 -25.64
C SER A 965 -18.15 -67.34 -27.12
N LYS A 966 -16.94 -66.99 -27.63
CA LYS A 966 -16.34 -67.28 -28.97
C LYS A 966 -17.10 -66.78 -30.25
N GLN A 967 -16.50 -66.45 -31.40
CA GLN A 967 -15.17 -66.58 -32.01
C GLN A 967 -15.15 -65.78 -33.34
N LYS A 968 -13.98 -65.23 -33.73
CA LYS A 968 -13.34 -65.19 -35.08
C LYS A 968 -14.15 -64.73 -36.32
N ASP A 969 -13.64 -64.02 -37.33
CA ASP A 969 -12.29 -63.91 -37.90
C ASP A 969 -12.22 -62.70 -38.88
N LYS A 970 -11.00 -62.13 -39.01
CA LYS A 970 -10.28 -61.62 -40.21
C LYS A 970 -10.99 -60.85 -41.34
N GLY A 971 -10.35 -59.75 -41.74
CA GLY A 971 -10.39 -59.24 -43.13
C GLY A 971 -9.77 -57.85 -43.24
N ASN A 972 -8.78 -57.69 -44.11
CA ASN A 972 -7.83 -56.59 -44.18
C ASN A 972 -7.98 -55.84 -45.52
N VAL A 973 -7.42 -54.62 -45.59
CA VAL A 973 -7.02 -53.86 -46.80
C VAL A 973 -8.10 -53.09 -47.58
N GLY A 974 -7.87 -51.77 -47.72
CA GLY A 974 -7.76 -51.20 -49.08
C GLY A 974 -8.50 -49.91 -49.43
N VAL A 975 -7.72 -48.82 -49.50
CA VAL A 975 -7.68 -47.82 -50.58
C VAL A 975 -8.75 -46.71 -50.67
N ARG A 976 -8.21 -45.48 -50.71
CA ARG A 976 -8.78 -44.19 -51.11
C ARG A 976 -9.17 -44.15 -52.60
N GLN A 977 -10.23 -43.42 -52.95
CA GLN A 977 -10.25 -42.24 -53.86
C GLN A 977 -11.71 -41.80 -54.05
N GLU A 978 -12.03 -40.52 -53.77
CA GLU A 978 -12.34 -39.48 -54.79
C GLU A 978 -13.56 -39.86 -55.65
N GLN A 979 -14.62 -39.08 -55.82
CA GLN A 979 -14.85 -37.64 -56.07
C GLN A 979 -16.38 -37.59 -56.40
N VAL A 980 -17.25 -36.59 -56.15
CA VAL A 980 -17.39 -35.29 -56.82
C VAL A 980 -18.87 -34.83 -56.64
N PHE A 981 -19.05 -33.57 -56.23
CA PHE A 981 -20.11 -32.57 -56.56
C PHE A 981 -21.62 -32.88 -56.29
N LEU A 982 -22.40 -31.98 -55.69
CA LEU A 982 -22.84 -30.72 -56.31
C LEU A 982 -23.31 -29.64 -55.30
N LYS A 983 -22.62 -28.49 -55.37
CA LYS A 983 -23.13 -27.11 -55.47
C LYS A 983 -24.32 -26.64 -54.58
N TYR A 984 -23.96 -25.83 -53.56
CA TYR A 984 -24.31 -24.41 -53.34
C TYR A 984 -25.10 -23.68 -54.48
N PRO A 985 -25.81 -22.53 -54.24
CA PRO A 985 -25.21 -21.44 -53.44
C PRO A 985 -26.10 -20.36 -52.78
N PHE A 986 -25.39 -19.48 -52.02
CA PHE A 986 -25.59 -18.04 -51.75
C PHE A 986 -26.90 -17.61 -51.07
N SER A 987 -26.97 -16.59 -50.20
CA SER A 987 -26.10 -15.59 -49.56
C SER A 987 -27.05 -14.91 -48.55
N GLY A 988 -26.73 -14.58 -47.30
CA GLY A 988 -25.59 -13.76 -46.88
C GLY A 988 -26.04 -12.31 -46.71
N VAL A 989 -25.75 -11.76 -45.52
CA VAL A 989 -25.84 -10.35 -45.09
C VAL A 989 -27.25 -9.91 -44.63
N ALA A 990 -27.47 -9.33 -43.44
CA ALA A 990 -26.61 -8.63 -42.48
C ALA A 990 -26.74 -9.17 -41.05
#